data_AF-A0A2C1K1W7-F1
#
_entry.id   AF-A0A2C1K1W7-F1
#
_cell.length_a   1.000
_cell.length_b   1.000
_cell.length_c   1.000
_cell.angle_alpha   90.00
_cell.angle_beta   90.00
_cell.angle_gamma   90.00
#
_symmetry.space_group_name_H-M   'P 1'
#
loop_
_entity.id
_entity.type
_entity.pdbx_description
1 polymer ?
#
loop_
_entity_poly.entity_id
_entity_poly.type
_entity_poly.pdbx_seq_one_letter_code
_entity_poly.pdbx_strand_id
1 'polypeptide(L)'
;MAVSIEQVANNAVSLTDSAKQTNDGIQEMAASNLQMSKNAESTSASVEEVSAAIEEMGSQIKGVTQNAEVLAASVESTSTSIQEMAASVQQVSGNSQSAASSVEQVSVSIEQIGDSVKGVAANAVSLTNSAKETNDAIQEMAASIEQVAGNSRSTAMAVEEVSAAIEEMGSQIQGVSVNAESLNKSSEESAASIQELAASIQQVAGNAQSTASSVEQVSASIEQMGKSIKGVSVNAESLTNSAKETNQSIQEMAASIEQVAANAENVNSLTGNVAHEAQNGREAVLQSVDGMKEIGIVVKQASTVMQSLGKSSDEIGSIIEVIDDIAEQTNLLALNAAIEAARAGEHGKGFSVVADEVRKLAERTASATKEIATLIKGIQGETSDAIKAIEIGEEKVEQGYKLSDSASDAIIRIVDGVENITTEISQITTATTQQAVQAQDIVKSVENVTTQADLVTKATVEQTSGVEEIIKGVLNARNQVRQITDATLEQAKQSQHIVGSIESMTNQVELVTQAVKEQAAGVTEIINSVVNAREQVKQITTATEEQAQQSKNIVESVANVTKQAELVTNAANEQAIAVDEIIEGVRNSREQVRQITVSTEEQAKQSQMIITEVSSMVEQTRQVTDSMKEQAAGVEDIIKSVINAREQVKQITTATVEQTKQSEQMVKAMENFTNQAEQVTTAMVEQTAGVTEIIKGVTNAREQVRQITTATDEQAKKAQEVVNAVESITNQANQVTESVKEQVTGVEEIITGVVEAREQVRQVTVATVEQAKQAESVVQSAQSMTNQAEMVTNATIEQAGGAEEITNDIRSAKEQMLQITSALEEQTKQTRSIVSITSDVTNQAELVTQSTSEQTELIKDITKSIANIADQMTIVTTETKGLTTESDDVVKLIQAVKDQSEEITEATKLQLNEILELEKVMNETSAMFKQSAKDIDGVTRLSSTIKDTNKDIQRTLQSVN
;
A
#
# COMPACT_ATOMS: atom_id res chain seq x y z
N MET A 1 -201.31 -130.68 64.58
CA MET A 1 -200.73 -131.34 65.76
C MET A 1 -200.49 -132.80 65.40
N ALA A 2 -199.32 -133.39 65.60
CA ALA A 2 -197.98 -132.81 65.83
C ALA A 2 -196.92 -133.92 65.65
N VAL A 3 -195.76 -133.58 65.08
CA VAL A 3 -194.41 -134.09 65.41
C VAL A 3 -194.14 -135.63 65.30
N SER A 4 -193.08 -136.01 64.58
CA SER A 4 -192.31 -137.28 64.71
C SER A 4 -192.80 -138.60 64.07
N ILE A 5 -193.51 -138.58 62.93
CA ILE A 5 -193.42 -139.69 61.93
C ILE A 5 -193.06 -139.09 60.57
N GLU A 6 -191.87 -138.51 60.53
CA GLU A 6 -191.46 -137.52 59.51
C GLU A 6 -190.35 -138.02 58.56
N GLN A 7 -189.68 -139.14 58.91
CA GLN A 7 -188.29 -139.34 58.48
C GLN A 7 -188.03 -140.44 57.43
N VAL A 8 -188.91 -141.44 57.27
CA VAL A 8 -188.51 -142.72 56.60
C VAL A 8 -189.04 -142.90 55.16
N ALA A 9 -190.04 -142.14 54.72
CA ALA A 9 -190.60 -142.26 53.36
C ALA A 9 -189.66 -141.73 52.25
N ASN A 10 -188.69 -140.88 52.59
CA ASN A 10 -187.68 -140.33 51.67
C ASN A 10 -186.65 -141.36 51.16
N ASN A 11 -186.77 -142.66 51.50
CA ASN A 11 -185.74 -143.68 51.28
C ASN A 11 -186.09 -144.76 50.22
N ALA A 12 -187.10 -144.56 49.38
CA ALA A 12 -187.46 -145.48 48.28
C ALA A 12 -187.80 -144.74 46.95
N VAL A 13 -187.20 -143.60 46.62
CA VAL A 13 -185.79 -143.40 46.18
C VAL A 13 -185.48 -143.90 44.78
N SER A 14 -184.66 -143.08 44.10
CA SER A 14 -183.98 -143.18 42.81
C SER A 14 -183.33 -144.50 42.39
N LEU A 15 -183.51 -145.61 43.14
CA LEU A 15 -183.07 -146.97 42.78
C LEU A 15 -183.48 -147.35 41.35
N THR A 16 -184.50 -146.65 40.89
CA THR A 16 -184.64 -146.39 39.49
C THR A 16 -183.58 -145.63 38.75
N ASP A 17 -183.57 -144.28 38.55
CA ASP A 17 -183.59 -143.76 37.14
C ASP A 17 -182.34 -144.21 36.39
N SER A 18 -181.26 -144.38 37.15
CA SER A 18 -180.26 -145.45 37.04
C SER A 18 -180.62 -146.60 36.06
N ALA A 19 -181.48 -147.55 36.40
CA ALA A 19 -182.16 -148.55 35.59
C ALA A 19 -182.51 -148.08 34.16
N LYS A 20 -183.45 -147.15 33.93
CA LYS A 20 -183.81 -146.80 32.55
C LYS A 20 -182.64 -146.12 31.82
N GLN A 21 -181.90 -145.27 32.51
CA GLN A 21 -180.69 -144.61 32.02
C GLN A 21 -179.53 -145.59 31.72
N THR A 22 -179.54 -146.80 32.33
CA THR A 22 -178.53 -147.85 32.12
C THR A 22 -178.72 -148.55 30.78
N ASN A 23 -179.96 -148.67 30.28
CA ASN A 23 -180.22 -149.31 28.98
C ASN A 23 -179.60 -148.52 27.82
N ASP A 24 -179.73 -147.20 27.85
CA ASP A 24 -179.33 -146.33 26.73
C ASP A 24 -177.79 -146.18 26.68
N GLY A 25 -177.12 -146.12 27.84
CA GLY A 25 -175.66 -146.05 27.93
C GLY A 25 -174.92 -147.29 27.39
N ILE A 26 -175.57 -148.45 27.30
CA ILE A 26 -174.99 -149.68 26.74
C ILE A 26 -174.87 -149.59 25.20
N GLN A 27 -175.71 -148.79 24.52
CA GLN A 27 -175.61 -148.60 23.06
C GLN A 27 -174.53 -147.60 22.65
N GLU A 28 -174.34 -146.49 23.39
CA GLU A 28 -173.26 -145.53 23.08
C GLU A 28 -171.87 -146.16 23.18
N MET A 29 -171.65 -147.04 24.16
CA MET A 29 -170.36 -147.70 24.40
C MET A 29 -169.90 -148.55 23.21
N ALA A 30 -170.82 -149.09 22.40
CA ALA A 30 -170.49 -149.84 21.19
C ALA A 30 -169.99 -148.96 20.03
N ALA A 31 -170.40 -147.68 19.97
CA ALA A 31 -169.99 -146.75 18.91
C ALA A 31 -168.58 -146.19 19.15
N SER A 32 -168.23 -145.90 20.41
CA SER A 32 -166.95 -145.28 20.79
C SER A 32 -165.72 -146.07 20.32
N ASN A 33 -165.76 -147.40 20.45
CA ASN A 33 -164.62 -148.26 20.12
C ASN A 33 -164.28 -148.32 18.62
N LEU A 34 -165.25 -148.02 17.74
CA LEU A 34 -164.99 -147.95 16.29
C LEU A 34 -164.20 -146.69 15.90
N GLN A 35 -164.39 -145.59 16.64
CA GLN A 35 -163.68 -144.33 16.40
C GLN A 35 -162.21 -144.41 16.85
N MET A 36 -161.95 -145.05 17.99
CA MET A 36 -160.61 -145.13 18.58
C MET A 36 -159.60 -145.88 17.69
N SER A 37 -160.06 -146.83 16.89
CA SER A 37 -159.24 -147.58 15.93
C SER A 37 -158.59 -146.70 14.84
N LYS A 38 -159.26 -145.62 14.39
CA LYS A 38 -158.75 -144.75 13.32
C LYS A 38 -157.63 -143.80 13.76
N ASN A 39 -157.62 -143.39 15.03
CA ASN A 39 -156.61 -142.46 15.55
C ASN A 39 -155.22 -143.11 15.64
N ALA A 40 -155.16 -144.44 15.78
CA ALA A 40 -153.90 -145.19 15.85
C ALA A 40 -153.11 -145.13 14.54
N GLU A 41 -153.77 -145.22 13.37
CA GLU A 41 -153.10 -145.16 12.07
C GLU A 41 -152.47 -143.78 11.81
N SER A 42 -153.19 -142.70 12.13
CA SER A 42 -152.71 -141.33 11.90
C SER A 42 -151.46 -140.98 12.74
N THR A 43 -151.28 -141.61 13.90
CA THR A 43 -150.16 -141.32 14.81
C THR A 43 -148.85 -141.94 14.30
N SER A 44 -148.92 -143.00 13.47
CA SER A 44 -147.71 -143.68 12.97
C SER A 44 -146.97 -142.90 11.88
N ALA A 45 -147.62 -141.96 11.18
CA ALA A 45 -147.01 -141.23 10.07
C ALA A 45 -146.07 -140.11 10.56
N SER A 46 -146.50 -139.32 11.55
CA SER A 46 -145.75 -138.14 12.04
C SER A 46 -144.43 -138.47 12.74
N VAL A 47 -144.17 -139.75 13.06
CA VAL A 47 -142.93 -140.19 13.73
C VAL A 47 -141.76 -140.35 12.75
N GLU A 48 -142.01 -140.57 11.46
CA GLU A 48 -140.91 -140.68 10.47
C GLU A 48 -140.39 -139.31 10.03
N GLU A 49 -141.27 -138.31 9.89
CA GLU A 49 -140.91 -136.96 9.42
C GLU A 49 -139.93 -136.24 10.37
N VAL A 50 -140.12 -136.40 11.68
CA VAL A 50 -139.22 -135.84 12.72
C VAL A 50 -137.81 -136.44 12.65
N SER A 51 -137.67 -137.69 12.20
CA SER A 51 -136.38 -138.38 12.23
C SER A 51 -135.38 -137.87 11.18
N ALA A 52 -135.85 -137.30 10.07
CA ALA A 52 -134.99 -136.81 8.99
C ALA A 52 -134.35 -135.45 9.31
N ALA A 53 -135.07 -134.57 9.99
CA ALA A 53 -134.61 -133.19 10.27
C ALA A 53 -133.42 -133.10 11.24
N ILE A 54 -133.14 -134.16 12.01
CA ILE A 54 -132.08 -134.17 13.03
C ILE A 54 -130.70 -134.46 12.41
N GLU A 55 -130.63 -135.28 11.36
CA GLU A 55 -129.36 -135.63 10.71
C GLU A 55 -128.71 -134.43 9.98
N GLU A 56 -129.52 -133.55 9.38
CA GLU A 56 -129.03 -132.35 8.70
C GLU A 56 -128.36 -131.35 9.66
N MET A 57 -128.86 -131.26 10.90
CA MET A 57 -128.38 -130.33 11.92
C MET A 57 -126.92 -130.59 12.32
N GLY A 58 -126.53 -131.88 12.41
CA GLY A 58 -125.15 -132.30 12.73
C GLY A 58 -124.13 -131.95 11.64
N SER A 59 -124.57 -131.71 10.41
CA SER A 59 -123.69 -131.31 9.29
C SER A 59 -123.19 -129.87 9.46
N GLN A 60 -124.07 -128.93 9.79
CA GLN A 60 -123.76 -127.50 9.77
C GLN A 60 -122.79 -127.07 10.88
N ILE A 61 -122.94 -127.61 12.09
CA ILE A 61 -122.07 -127.29 13.25
C ILE A 61 -120.60 -127.54 12.93
N LYS A 62 -120.31 -128.60 12.17
CA LYS A 62 -118.93 -128.99 11.79
C LYS A 62 -118.25 -127.97 10.86
N GLY A 63 -119.01 -127.22 10.06
CA GLY A 63 -118.48 -126.22 9.14
C GLY A 63 -118.07 -124.92 9.81
N VAL A 64 -118.75 -124.51 10.89
CA VAL A 64 -118.47 -123.23 11.58
C VAL A 64 -117.12 -123.28 12.30
N THR A 65 -116.80 -124.39 12.97
CA THR A 65 -115.56 -124.57 13.74
C THR A 65 -114.30 -124.36 12.89
N GLN A 66 -114.29 -124.82 11.64
CA GLN A 66 -113.10 -124.75 10.78
C GLN A 66 -112.77 -123.32 10.32
N ASN A 67 -113.76 -122.42 10.25
CA ASN A 67 -113.51 -121.02 9.88
C ASN A 67 -112.88 -120.21 11.03
N ALA A 68 -113.13 -120.59 12.28
CA ALA A 68 -112.59 -119.88 13.45
C ALA A 68 -111.05 -120.06 13.58
N GLU A 69 -110.54 -121.26 13.28
CA GLU A 69 -109.10 -121.56 13.34
C GLU A 69 -108.30 -120.76 12.28
N VAL A 70 -108.89 -120.49 11.11
CA VAL A 70 -108.24 -119.71 10.03
C VAL A 70 -108.15 -118.22 10.38
N LEU A 71 -109.16 -117.68 11.06
CA LEU A 71 -109.21 -116.25 11.41
C LEU A 71 -108.10 -115.88 12.40
N ALA A 72 -107.84 -116.73 13.40
CA ALA A 72 -106.86 -116.47 14.45
C ALA A 72 -105.44 -116.19 13.91
N ALA A 73 -104.98 -117.02 12.96
CA ALA A 73 -103.64 -116.90 12.37
C ALA A 73 -103.45 -115.60 11.56
N SER A 74 -104.52 -115.02 11.01
CA SER A 74 -104.45 -113.78 10.23
C SER A 74 -104.25 -112.54 11.10
N VAL A 75 -104.80 -112.53 12.32
CA VAL A 75 -104.70 -111.39 13.25
C VAL A 75 -103.27 -111.30 13.82
N GLU A 76 -102.66 -112.43 14.17
CA GLU A 76 -101.30 -112.48 14.73
C GLU A 76 -100.23 -111.93 13.76
N SER A 77 -100.31 -112.32 12.47
CA SER A 77 -99.43 -111.78 11.42
C SER A 77 -99.56 -110.26 11.24
N THR A 78 -100.78 -109.72 11.39
CA THR A 78 -101.07 -108.29 11.21
C THR A 78 -100.45 -107.43 12.32
N SER A 79 -100.38 -107.95 13.56
CA SER A 79 -99.81 -107.24 14.71
C SER A 79 -98.32 -106.90 14.51
N THR A 80 -97.54 -107.86 14.00
CA THR A 80 -96.09 -107.74 13.84
C THR A 80 -95.69 -106.60 12.90
N SER A 81 -96.31 -106.53 11.72
CA SER A 81 -95.97 -105.51 10.70
C SER A 81 -96.28 -104.07 11.14
N ILE A 82 -97.20 -103.86 12.08
CA ILE A 82 -97.53 -102.52 12.61
C ILE A 82 -96.44 -102.05 13.60
N GLN A 83 -95.80 -102.97 14.33
CA GLN A 83 -94.72 -102.63 15.27
C GLN A 83 -93.44 -102.17 14.53
N GLU A 84 -93.07 -102.83 13.42
CA GLU A 84 -91.93 -102.40 12.57
C GLU A 84 -92.16 -101.01 11.94
N MET A 85 -93.41 -100.71 11.58
CA MET A 85 -93.82 -99.42 11.01
C MET A 85 -93.62 -98.28 12.03
N ALA A 86 -94.01 -98.48 13.29
CA ALA A 86 -93.85 -97.49 14.35
C ALA A 86 -92.36 -97.13 14.62
N ALA A 87 -91.46 -98.12 14.59
CA ALA A 87 -90.03 -97.91 14.75
C ALA A 87 -89.44 -97.06 13.60
N SER A 88 -89.89 -97.30 12.36
CA SER A 88 -89.42 -96.56 11.18
C SER A 88 -89.79 -95.07 11.24
N VAL A 89 -90.99 -94.72 11.73
CA VAL A 89 -91.44 -93.32 11.84
C VAL A 89 -90.57 -92.53 12.83
N GLN A 90 -90.16 -93.13 13.96
CA GLN A 90 -89.26 -92.47 14.92
C GLN A 90 -87.90 -92.10 14.31
N GLN A 91 -87.34 -92.96 13.44
CA GLN A 91 -86.04 -92.71 12.81
C GLN A 91 -86.08 -91.51 11.83
N VAL A 92 -87.16 -91.34 11.07
CA VAL A 92 -87.30 -90.20 10.14
C VAL A 92 -87.44 -88.87 10.88
N SER A 93 -88.11 -88.87 12.04
CA SER A 93 -88.22 -87.68 12.90
C SER A 93 -86.85 -87.19 13.38
N GLY A 94 -85.99 -88.10 13.90
CA GLY A 94 -84.64 -87.74 14.37
C GLY A 94 -83.71 -87.21 13.28
N ASN A 95 -83.79 -87.75 12.05
CA ASN A 95 -83.05 -87.25 10.90
C ASN A 95 -83.48 -85.82 10.51
N SER A 96 -84.78 -85.54 10.55
CA SER A 96 -85.35 -84.23 10.19
C SER A 96 -84.86 -83.12 11.13
N GLN A 97 -84.77 -83.40 12.43
CA GLN A 97 -84.22 -82.48 13.43
C GLN A 97 -82.76 -82.09 13.14
N SER A 98 -81.95 -83.07 12.68
CA SER A 98 -80.51 -82.88 12.40
C SER A 98 -80.26 -82.08 11.11
N ALA A 99 -81.15 -82.21 10.12
CA ALA A 99 -81.12 -81.43 8.90
C ALA A 99 -81.35 -79.93 9.18
N ALA A 100 -82.30 -79.60 10.07
CA ALA A 100 -82.64 -78.21 10.42
C ALA A 100 -81.42 -77.43 10.97
N SER A 101 -80.67 -78.02 11.91
CA SER A 101 -79.45 -77.42 12.46
C SER A 101 -78.35 -77.22 11.42
N SER A 102 -78.28 -78.09 10.41
CA SER A 102 -77.25 -78.00 9.35
C SER A 102 -77.55 -76.84 8.38
N VAL A 103 -78.82 -76.64 8.02
CA VAL A 103 -79.27 -75.50 7.19
C VAL A 103 -79.00 -74.16 7.87
N GLU A 104 -79.18 -74.09 9.20
CA GLU A 104 -78.91 -72.88 10.00
C GLU A 104 -77.44 -72.45 9.94
N GLN A 105 -76.51 -73.39 10.13
CA GLN A 105 -75.06 -73.11 10.10
C GLN A 105 -74.57 -72.69 8.69
N VAL A 106 -75.16 -73.27 7.63
CA VAL A 106 -74.88 -72.88 6.25
C VAL A 106 -75.34 -71.44 5.98
N SER A 107 -76.53 -71.05 6.47
CA SER A 107 -77.06 -69.68 6.32
C SER A 107 -76.09 -68.61 6.80
N VAL A 108 -75.55 -68.75 8.02
CA VAL A 108 -74.61 -67.78 8.62
C VAL A 108 -73.28 -67.72 7.86
N SER A 109 -72.82 -68.85 7.33
CA SER A 109 -71.53 -68.94 6.63
C SER A 109 -71.56 -68.19 5.28
N ILE A 110 -72.70 -68.21 4.58
CA ILE A 110 -72.89 -67.50 3.30
C ILE A 110 -72.98 -65.98 3.51
N GLU A 111 -73.64 -65.55 4.58
CA GLU A 111 -73.78 -64.14 4.96
C GLU A 111 -72.39 -63.50 5.20
N GLN A 112 -71.49 -64.21 5.91
CA GLN A 112 -70.08 -63.78 6.08
C GLN A 112 -69.26 -63.74 4.78
N ILE A 113 -69.56 -64.61 3.80
CA ILE A 113 -68.92 -64.57 2.49
C ILE A 113 -69.36 -63.31 1.72
N GLY A 114 -70.64 -62.96 1.77
CA GLY A 114 -71.18 -61.75 1.13
C GLY A 114 -70.50 -60.46 1.59
N ASP A 115 -70.29 -60.30 2.90
CA ASP A 115 -69.58 -59.14 3.44
C ASP A 115 -68.07 -59.15 3.12
N SER A 116 -67.46 -60.35 3.09
CA SER A 116 -66.06 -60.49 2.68
C SER A 116 -65.83 -60.08 1.22
N VAL A 117 -66.74 -60.46 0.31
CA VAL A 117 -66.69 -60.09 -1.11
C VAL A 117 -66.87 -58.57 -1.29
N LYS A 118 -67.80 -57.94 -0.57
CA LYS A 118 -67.98 -56.48 -0.56
C LYS A 118 -66.70 -55.76 -0.07
N GLY A 119 -66.02 -56.31 0.93
CA GLY A 119 -64.72 -55.82 1.40
C GLY A 119 -63.61 -55.90 0.34
N VAL A 120 -63.56 -56.99 -0.43
CA VAL A 120 -62.60 -57.14 -1.56
C VAL A 120 -62.86 -56.09 -2.66
N ALA A 121 -64.13 -55.85 -3.01
CA ALA A 121 -64.49 -54.82 -3.98
C ALA A 121 -64.05 -53.41 -3.53
N ALA A 122 -64.29 -53.05 -2.26
CA ALA A 122 -63.88 -51.76 -1.70
C ALA A 122 -62.35 -51.58 -1.69
N ASN A 123 -61.59 -52.62 -1.34
CA ASN A 123 -60.13 -52.60 -1.37
C ASN A 123 -59.58 -52.44 -2.80
N ALA A 124 -60.21 -53.06 -3.79
CA ALA A 124 -59.82 -52.93 -5.20
C ALA A 124 -60.03 -51.49 -5.71
N VAL A 125 -61.17 -50.86 -5.39
CA VAL A 125 -61.41 -49.43 -5.69
C VAL A 125 -60.38 -48.52 -5.01
N SER A 126 -60.02 -48.80 -3.74
CA SER A 126 -58.98 -48.05 -3.04
C SER A 126 -57.61 -48.19 -3.73
N LEU A 127 -57.27 -49.39 -4.22
CA LEU A 127 -56.02 -49.65 -4.93
C LEU A 127 -55.96 -48.88 -6.26
N THR A 128 -57.07 -48.79 -7.00
CA THR A 128 -57.18 -47.96 -8.22
C THR A 128 -56.91 -46.48 -7.91
N ASN A 129 -57.43 -45.95 -6.81
CA ASN A 129 -57.20 -44.55 -6.40
C ASN A 129 -55.72 -44.31 -6.04
N SER A 130 -55.12 -45.15 -5.19
CA SER A 130 -53.71 -45.01 -4.82
C SER A 130 -52.74 -45.25 -5.99
N ALA A 131 -53.11 -46.11 -6.96
CA ALA A 131 -52.35 -46.23 -8.20
C ALA A 131 -52.40 -44.94 -9.04
N LYS A 132 -53.54 -44.27 -9.10
CA LYS A 132 -53.66 -42.95 -9.76
C LYS A 132 -52.83 -41.88 -9.04
N GLU A 133 -52.92 -41.78 -7.72
CA GLU A 133 -52.10 -40.85 -6.91
C GLU A 133 -50.60 -41.09 -7.14
N THR A 134 -50.19 -42.36 -7.22
CA THR A 134 -48.80 -42.75 -7.54
C THR A 134 -48.40 -42.34 -8.96
N ASN A 135 -49.27 -42.51 -9.95
CA ASN A 135 -49.01 -42.07 -11.32
C ASN A 135 -48.78 -40.55 -11.39
N ASP A 136 -49.65 -39.77 -10.74
CA ASP A 136 -49.61 -38.31 -10.81
C ASP A 136 -48.34 -37.77 -10.12
N ALA A 137 -47.92 -38.36 -9.00
CA ALA A 137 -46.64 -38.07 -8.34
C ALA A 137 -45.41 -38.45 -9.19
N ILE A 138 -45.47 -39.54 -9.97
CA ILE A 138 -44.39 -39.93 -10.88
C ILE A 138 -44.28 -38.99 -12.10
N GLN A 139 -45.39 -38.38 -12.55
CA GLN A 139 -45.35 -37.32 -13.57
C GLN A 139 -44.68 -36.04 -13.05
N GLU A 140 -44.98 -35.60 -11.83
CA GLU A 140 -44.31 -34.47 -11.18
C GLU A 140 -42.81 -34.74 -10.96
N MET A 141 -42.45 -35.97 -10.60
CA MET A 141 -41.06 -36.44 -10.51
C MET A 141 -40.36 -36.43 -11.88
N ALA A 142 -41.02 -36.85 -12.96
CA ALA A 142 -40.46 -36.82 -14.31
C ALA A 142 -40.17 -35.37 -14.79
N ALA A 143 -41.09 -34.43 -14.56
CA ALA A 143 -40.86 -33.01 -14.84
C ALA A 143 -39.70 -32.43 -14.02
N SER A 144 -39.58 -32.83 -12.75
CA SER A 144 -38.46 -32.44 -11.87
C SER A 144 -37.12 -32.97 -12.39
N ILE A 145 -37.07 -34.22 -12.86
CA ILE A 145 -35.89 -34.84 -13.47
C ILE A 145 -35.49 -34.11 -14.76
N GLU A 146 -36.45 -33.74 -15.63
CA GLU A 146 -36.17 -32.97 -16.85
C GLU A 146 -35.63 -31.56 -16.53
N GLN A 147 -36.18 -30.89 -15.50
CA GLN A 147 -35.65 -29.62 -15.01
C GLN A 147 -34.22 -29.75 -14.45
N VAL A 148 -33.90 -30.82 -13.72
CA VAL A 148 -32.54 -31.09 -13.23
C VAL A 148 -31.58 -31.37 -14.39
N ALA A 149 -32.01 -32.10 -15.42
CA ALA A 149 -31.20 -32.33 -16.63
C ALA A 149 -30.90 -31.03 -17.39
N GLY A 150 -31.90 -30.15 -17.52
CA GLY A 150 -31.74 -28.80 -18.08
C GLY A 150 -30.73 -27.97 -17.29
N ASN A 151 -30.91 -27.89 -15.96
CA ASN A 151 -30.02 -27.17 -15.06
C ASN A 151 -28.58 -27.72 -15.11
N SER A 152 -28.41 -29.05 -15.15
CA SER A 152 -27.10 -29.69 -15.26
C SER A 152 -26.38 -29.31 -16.56
N ARG A 153 -27.10 -29.32 -17.70
CA ARG A 153 -26.55 -28.88 -19.00
C ARG A 153 -26.17 -27.40 -19.00
N SER A 154 -26.99 -26.53 -18.39
CA SER A 154 -26.65 -25.10 -18.24
C SER A 154 -25.44 -24.89 -17.31
N THR A 155 -25.34 -25.66 -16.23
CA THR A 155 -24.19 -25.61 -15.31
C THR A 155 -22.90 -26.07 -16.00
N ALA A 156 -22.98 -27.11 -16.86
CA ALA A 156 -21.83 -27.55 -17.65
C ALA A 156 -21.30 -26.44 -18.55
N MET A 157 -22.19 -25.72 -19.26
CA MET A 157 -21.79 -24.57 -20.09
C MET A 157 -21.14 -23.45 -19.27
N ALA A 158 -21.70 -23.12 -18.10
CA ALA A 158 -21.13 -22.11 -17.21
C ALA A 158 -19.75 -22.52 -16.65
N VAL A 159 -19.53 -23.81 -16.38
CA VAL A 159 -18.22 -24.32 -15.91
C VAL A 159 -17.17 -24.28 -17.03
N GLU A 160 -17.54 -24.52 -18.30
CA GLU A 160 -16.65 -24.30 -19.45
C GLU A 160 -16.30 -22.81 -19.63
N GLU A 161 -17.29 -21.91 -19.52
CA GLU A 161 -17.11 -20.45 -19.61
C GLU A 161 -16.17 -19.93 -18.49
N VAL A 162 -16.36 -20.40 -17.26
CA VAL A 162 -15.46 -20.10 -16.14
C VAL A 162 -14.04 -20.66 -16.38
N SER A 163 -13.89 -21.85 -16.97
CA SER A 163 -12.56 -22.39 -17.32
C SER A 163 -11.81 -21.46 -18.28
N ALA A 164 -12.48 -20.98 -19.34
CA ALA A 164 -11.87 -20.08 -20.32
C ALA A 164 -11.48 -18.74 -19.67
N ALA A 165 -12.34 -18.17 -18.83
CA ALA A 165 -12.04 -16.93 -18.10
C ALA A 165 -10.86 -17.08 -17.11
N ILE A 166 -10.67 -18.26 -16.52
CA ILE A 166 -9.56 -18.55 -15.60
C ILE A 166 -8.25 -18.81 -16.36
N GLU A 167 -8.30 -19.42 -17.54
CA GLU A 167 -7.14 -19.53 -18.44
C GLU A 167 -6.69 -18.14 -18.94
N GLU A 168 -7.63 -17.25 -19.31
CA GLU A 168 -7.32 -15.86 -19.61
C GLU A 168 -6.73 -15.12 -18.39
N MET A 169 -7.30 -15.30 -17.20
CA MET A 169 -6.80 -14.70 -15.97
C MET A 169 -5.34 -15.13 -15.66
N GLY A 170 -5.00 -16.40 -15.87
CA GLY A 170 -3.62 -16.89 -15.75
C GLY A 170 -2.66 -16.20 -16.74
N SER A 171 -3.10 -16.00 -17.99
CA SER A 171 -2.35 -15.25 -19.00
C SER A 171 -2.15 -13.78 -18.61
N GLN A 172 -3.18 -13.12 -18.10
CA GLN A 172 -3.12 -11.73 -17.61
C GLN A 172 -2.13 -11.60 -16.44
N ILE A 173 -2.18 -12.50 -15.45
CA ILE A 173 -1.24 -12.51 -14.30
C ILE A 173 0.20 -12.68 -14.78
N GLN A 174 0.45 -13.57 -15.74
CA GLN A 174 1.78 -13.74 -16.34
C GLN A 174 2.25 -12.46 -17.09
N GLY A 175 1.33 -11.75 -17.75
CA GLY A 175 1.59 -10.44 -18.35
C GLY A 175 1.96 -9.36 -17.33
N VAL A 176 1.24 -9.29 -16.21
CA VAL A 176 1.58 -8.38 -15.10
C VAL A 176 2.95 -8.73 -14.49
N SER A 177 3.30 -10.02 -14.39
CA SER A 177 4.63 -10.45 -13.93
C SER A 177 5.76 -9.90 -14.79
N VAL A 178 5.65 -10.00 -16.12
CA VAL A 178 6.66 -9.50 -17.06
C VAL A 178 6.74 -7.96 -17.03
N ASN A 179 5.60 -7.30 -16.88
CA ASN A 179 5.57 -5.84 -16.72
C ASN A 179 6.23 -5.37 -15.41
N ALA A 180 6.07 -6.11 -14.31
CA ALA A 180 6.73 -5.83 -13.04
C ALA A 180 8.26 -5.99 -13.14
N GLU A 181 8.73 -7.08 -13.73
CA GLU A 181 10.17 -7.32 -13.97
C GLU A 181 10.79 -6.21 -14.86
N SER A 182 10.10 -5.83 -15.93
CA SER A 182 10.53 -4.72 -16.80
C SER A 182 10.54 -3.36 -16.08
N LEU A 183 9.60 -3.11 -15.17
CA LEU A 183 9.53 -1.88 -14.39
C LEU A 183 10.61 -1.83 -13.30
N ASN A 184 10.98 -2.97 -12.69
CA ASN A 184 12.13 -3.04 -11.79
C ASN A 184 13.42 -2.63 -12.53
N LYS A 185 13.70 -3.25 -13.68
CA LYS A 185 14.88 -2.94 -14.50
C LYS A 185 14.91 -1.46 -14.95
N SER A 186 13.77 -0.90 -15.33
CA SER A 186 13.67 0.52 -15.67
C SER A 186 13.89 1.44 -14.45
N SER A 187 13.58 0.98 -13.23
CA SER A 187 13.85 1.70 -11.98
C SER A 187 15.34 1.68 -11.64
N GLU A 188 16.01 0.54 -11.83
CA GLU A 188 17.48 0.39 -11.67
C GLU A 188 18.25 1.28 -12.65
N GLU A 189 17.86 1.29 -13.94
CA GLU A 189 18.44 2.16 -14.97
C GLU A 189 18.21 3.66 -14.66
N SER A 190 17.04 4.00 -14.10
CA SER A 190 16.73 5.35 -13.63
C SER A 190 17.59 5.75 -12.42
N ALA A 191 17.83 4.83 -11.48
CA ALA A 191 18.66 5.08 -10.30
C ALA A 191 20.11 5.42 -10.69
N ALA A 192 20.71 4.64 -11.60
CA ALA A 192 22.04 4.91 -12.14
C ALA A 192 22.11 6.27 -12.86
N SER A 193 21.12 6.57 -13.72
CA SER A 193 21.03 7.85 -14.43
C SER A 193 20.94 9.06 -13.48
N ILE A 194 20.25 8.91 -12.34
CA ILE A 194 20.13 9.96 -11.32
C ILE A 194 21.40 10.13 -10.49
N GLN A 195 22.20 9.07 -10.29
CA GLN A 195 23.53 9.18 -9.69
C GLN A 195 24.51 9.96 -10.59
N GLU A 196 24.52 9.71 -11.90
CA GLU A 196 25.31 10.51 -12.85
C GLU A 196 24.86 11.97 -12.91
N LEU A 197 23.55 12.22 -12.84
CA LEU A 197 22.97 13.56 -12.78
C LEU A 197 23.36 14.28 -11.47
N ALA A 198 23.37 13.59 -10.32
CA ALA A 198 23.81 14.15 -9.05
C ALA A 198 25.31 14.53 -9.06
N ALA A 199 26.17 13.67 -9.61
CA ALA A 199 27.60 13.98 -9.80
C ALA A 199 27.79 15.17 -10.76
N SER A 200 27.00 15.25 -11.82
CA SER A 200 27.01 16.36 -12.77
C SER A 200 26.61 17.69 -12.11
N ILE A 201 25.57 17.70 -11.25
CA ILE A 201 25.16 18.88 -10.48
C ILE A 201 26.28 19.34 -9.54
N GLN A 202 26.95 18.42 -8.84
CA GLN A 202 28.11 18.75 -8.00
C GLN A 202 29.25 19.38 -8.80
N GLN A 203 29.55 18.86 -10.01
CA GLN A 203 30.55 19.44 -10.89
C GLN A 203 30.16 20.84 -11.38
N VAL A 204 28.91 21.08 -11.75
CA VAL A 204 28.43 22.41 -12.16
C VAL A 204 28.47 23.39 -10.98
N ALA A 205 28.12 22.97 -9.76
CA ALA A 205 28.24 23.80 -8.56
C ALA A 205 29.70 24.17 -8.26
N GLY A 206 30.65 23.22 -8.36
CA GLY A 206 32.08 23.50 -8.22
C GLY A 206 32.62 24.45 -9.29
N ASN A 207 32.15 24.31 -10.53
CA ASN A 207 32.47 25.23 -11.62
C ASN A 207 31.87 26.63 -11.39
N ALA A 208 30.64 26.73 -10.89
CA ALA A 208 30.02 28.01 -10.53
C ALA A 208 30.79 28.71 -9.40
N GLN A 209 31.19 27.98 -8.35
CA GLN A 209 32.03 28.49 -7.26
C GLN A 209 33.39 29.03 -7.78
N SER A 210 34.02 28.28 -8.70
CA SER A 210 35.29 28.66 -9.33
C SER A 210 35.13 29.89 -10.24
N THR A 211 34.01 29.98 -10.95
CA THR A 211 33.66 31.13 -11.78
C THR A 211 33.35 32.36 -10.93
N ALA A 212 32.68 32.22 -9.78
CA ALA A 212 32.44 33.31 -8.85
C ALA A 212 33.77 33.93 -8.37
N SER A 213 34.70 33.09 -7.91
CA SER A 213 36.04 33.52 -7.50
C SER A 213 36.79 34.25 -8.63
N SER A 214 36.69 33.73 -9.86
CA SER A 214 37.27 34.35 -11.05
C SER A 214 36.65 35.73 -11.35
N VAL A 215 35.33 35.88 -11.17
CA VAL A 215 34.61 37.16 -11.35
C VAL A 215 35.02 38.19 -10.29
N GLU A 216 35.22 37.80 -9.02
CA GLU A 216 35.76 38.69 -7.99
C GLU A 216 37.20 39.15 -8.32
N GLN A 217 38.06 38.21 -8.76
CA GLN A 217 39.44 38.54 -9.16
C GLN A 217 39.49 39.49 -10.37
N VAL A 218 38.62 39.29 -11.35
CA VAL A 218 38.46 40.20 -12.49
C VAL A 218 37.95 41.57 -12.01
N SER A 219 36.97 41.61 -11.11
CA SER A 219 36.47 42.86 -10.51
C SER A 219 37.57 43.68 -9.82
N ALA A 220 38.41 43.03 -9.00
CA ALA A 220 39.55 43.68 -8.34
C ALA A 220 40.60 44.16 -9.35
N SER A 221 40.84 43.39 -10.41
CA SER A 221 41.75 43.77 -11.51
C SER A 221 41.26 45.01 -12.26
N ILE A 222 39.94 45.16 -12.45
CA ILE A 222 39.33 46.34 -13.09
C ILE A 222 39.37 47.56 -12.16
N GLU A 223 39.17 47.40 -10.86
CA GLU A 223 39.34 48.50 -9.90
C GLU A 223 40.78 49.03 -9.91
N GLN A 224 41.77 48.13 -9.98
CA GLN A 224 43.18 48.50 -10.17
C GLN A 224 43.45 49.15 -11.54
N MET A 225 42.78 48.68 -12.60
CA MET A 225 42.88 49.28 -13.94
C MET A 225 42.34 50.72 -13.94
N GLY A 226 41.18 50.96 -13.31
CA GLY A 226 40.61 52.31 -13.14
C GLY A 226 41.54 53.24 -12.37
N LYS A 227 42.15 52.76 -11.28
CA LYS A 227 43.19 53.52 -10.53
C LYS A 227 44.40 53.84 -11.41
N SER A 228 44.84 52.89 -12.25
CA SER A 228 45.97 53.08 -13.17
C SER A 228 45.65 54.11 -14.27
N ILE A 229 44.48 54.03 -14.91
CA ILE A 229 44.01 55.00 -15.91
C ILE A 229 43.95 56.41 -15.30
N LYS A 230 43.43 56.53 -14.07
CA LYS A 230 43.40 57.80 -13.33
C LYS A 230 44.80 58.34 -13.07
N GLY A 231 45.77 57.48 -12.74
CA GLY A 231 47.18 57.84 -12.61
C GLY A 231 47.82 58.31 -13.93
N VAL A 232 47.55 57.64 -15.05
CA VAL A 232 48.05 58.05 -16.37
C VAL A 232 47.46 59.42 -16.78
N SER A 233 46.18 59.67 -16.49
CA SER A 233 45.54 60.98 -16.72
C SER A 233 46.22 62.10 -15.94
N VAL A 234 46.51 61.91 -14.64
CA VAL A 234 47.26 62.88 -13.82
C VAL A 234 48.69 63.08 -14.33
N ASN A 235 49.35 62.01 -14.78
CA ASN A 235 50.70 62.12 -15.37
C ASN A 235 50.71 62.88 -16.70
N ALA A 236 49.66 62.78 -17.52
CA ALA A 236 49.53 63.54 -18.77
C ALA A 236 49.27 65.04 -18.51
N GLU A 237 48.46 65.37 -17.50
CA GLU A 237 48.28 66.75 -17.03
C GLU A 237 49.60 67.33 -16.49
N SER A 238 50.34 66.57 -15.68
CA SER A 238 51.66 66.94 -15.17
C SER A 238 52.67 67.17 -16.30
N LEU A 239 52.74 66.26 -17.28
CA LEU A 239 53.60 66.39 -18.46
C LEU A 239 53.27 67.63 -19.30
N THR A 240 51.98 67.98 -19.42
CA THR A 240 51.52 69.21 -20.09
C THR A 240 52.02 70.47 -19.38
N ASN A 241 51.99 70.47 -18.03
CA ASN A 241 52.52 71.58 -17.24
C ASN A 241 54.05 71.69 -17.35
N SER A 242 54.79 70.60 -17.22
CA SER A 242 56.26 70.62 -17.38
C SER A 242 56.69 70.98 -18.80
N ALA A 243 55.93 70.60 -19.84
CA ALA A 243 56.16 71.05 -21.21
C ALA A 243 55.99 72.57 -21.34
N LYS A 244 54.95 73.14 -20.72
CA LYS A 244 54.72 74.59 -20.68
C LYS A 244 55.84 75.35 -19.95
N GLU A 245 56.29 74.85 -18.80
CA GLU A 245 57.44 75.41 -18.06
C GLU A 245 58.73 75.36 -18.90
N THR A 246 58.99 74.21 -19.55
CA THR A 246 60.13 74.04 -20.46
C THR A 246 60.08 75.04 -21.62
N ASN A 247 58.90 75.28 -22.21
CA ASN A 247 58.73 76.27 -23.28
C ASN A 247 59.08 77.70 -22.80
N GLN A 248 58.65 78.07 -21.59
CA GLN A 248 59.03 79.36 -21.00
C GLN A 248 60.55 79.48 -20.82
N SER A 249 61.21 78.45 -20.27
CA SER A 249 62.67 78.44 -20.12
C SER A 249 63.42 78.55 -21.46
N ILE A 250 62.85 78.03 -22.56
CA ILE A 250 63.44 78.19 -23.90
C ILE A 250 63.22 79.61 -24.45
N GLN A 251 62.11 80.28 -24.14
CA GLN A 251 61.91 81.68 -24.50
C GLN A 251 62.89 82.61 -23.76
N GLU A 252 63.12 82.35 -22.46
CA GLU A 252 64.15 83.04 -21.67
C GLU A 252 65.57 82.76 -22.20
N MET A 253 65.85 81.52 -22.63
CA MET A 253 67.11 81.15 -23.28
C MET A 253 67.29 81.86 -24.63
N ALA A 254 66.26 81.96 -25.47
CA ALA A 254 66.32 82.63 -26.75
C ALA A 254 66.65 84.12 -26.61
N ALA A 255 66.00 84.83 -25.68
CA ALA A 255 66.32 86.22 -25.37
C ALA A 255 67.76 86.40 -24.85
N SER A 256 68.27 85.43 -24.08
CA SER A 256 69.67 85.42 -23.63
C SER A 256 70.64 85.22 -24.80
N ILE A 257 70.33 84.34 -25.75
CA ILE A 257 71.14 84.11 -26.97
C ILE A 257 71.17 85.39 -27.84
N GLU A 258 70.03 86.06 -28.05
CA GLU A 258 69.97 87.35 -28.75
C GLU A 258 70.84 88.41 -28.04
N GLN A 259 70.78 88.48 -26.71
CA GLN A 259 71.61 89.40 -25.92
C GLN A 259 73.12 89.08 -26.04
N VAL A 260 73.53 87.81 -26.06
CA VAL A 260 74.93 87.42 -26.26
C VAL A 260 75.39 87.72 -27.68
N ALA A 261 74.55 87.50 -28.70
CA ALA A 261 74.86 87.85 -30.09
C ALA A 261 75.05 89.37 -30.26
N ALA A 262 74.14 90.19 -29.71
CA ALA A 262 74.26 91.64 -29.72
C ALA A 262 75.50 92.13 -28.94
N ASN A 263 75.86 91.49 -27.83
CA ASN A 263 77.10 91.78 -27.11
C ASN A 263 78.34 91.43 -27.94
N ALA A 264 78.34 90.30 -28.65
CA ALA A 264 79.44 89.89 -29.52
C ALA A 264 79.65 90.88 -30.68
N GLU A 265 78.57 91.33 -31.32
CA GLU A 265 78.62 92.36 -32.38
C GLU A 265 79.15 93.71 -31.86
N ASN A 266 78.70 94.16 -30.67
CA ASN A 266 79.21 95.36 -30.02
C ASN A 266 80.71 95.26 -29.69
N VAL A 267 81.18 94.10 -29.17
CA VAL A 267 82.60 93.88 -28.89
C VAL A 267 83.41 93.83 -30.19
N ASN A 268 82.89 93.22 -31.27
CA ASN A 268 83.54 93.19 -32.59
C ASN A 268 83.75 94.61 -33.15
N SER A 269 82.76 95.49 -32.99
CA SER A 269 82.88 96.90 -33.38
C SER A 269 83.93 97.62 -32.51
N LEU A 270 83.94 97.35 -31.21
CA LEU A 270 84.93 97.94 -30.29
C LEU A 270 86.35 97.46 -30.58
N THR A 271 86.58 96.18 -30.87
CA THR A 271 87.90 95.66 -31.27
C THR A 271 88.35 96.25 -32.60
N GLY A 272 87.45 96.43 -33.58
CA GLY A 272 87.77 97.14 -34.82
C GLY A 272 88.28 98.57 -34.58
N ASN A 273 87.65 99.31 -33.66
CA ASN A 273 88.11 100.65 -33.27
C ASN A 273 89.46 100.61 -32.52
N VAL A 274 89.64 99.68 -31.57
CA VAL A 274 90.91 99.55 -30.82
C VAL A 274 92.06 99.10 -31.73
N ALA A 275 91.81 98.24 -32.72
CA ALA A 275 92.80 97.87 -33.74
C ALA A 275 93.23 99.11 -34.55
N HIS A 276 92.28 99.96 -34.95
CA HIS A 276 92.59 101.18 -35.69
C HIS A 276 93.42 102.17 -34.85
N GLU A 277 93.03 102.43 -33.59
CA GLU A 277 93.79 103.30 -32.70
C GLU A 277 95.18 102.74 -32.36
N ALA A 278 95.32 101.41 -32.21
CA ALA A 278 96.61 100.77 -32.03
C ALA A 278 97.48 100.89 -33.30
N GLN A 279 96.91 100.74 -34.50
CA GLN A 279 97.59 100.96 -35.78
C GLN A 279 98.11 102.41 -35.89
N ASN A 280 97.25 103.40 -35.59
CA ASN A 280 97.58 104.83 -35.60
C ASN A 280 98.69 105.15 -34.57
N GLY A 281 98.58 104.60 -33.35
CA GLY A 281 99.59 104.71 -32.31
C GLY A 281 100.93 104.10 -32.73
N ARG A 282 100.91 102.96 -33.45
CA ARG A 282 102.14 102.33 -33.97
C ARG A 282 102.84 103.23 -34.97
N GLU A 283 102.10 103.87 -35.87
CA GLU A 283 102.66 104.81 -36.83
C GLU A 283 103.27 106.05 -36.14
N ALA A 284 102.56 106.64 -35.16
CA ALA A 284 103.08 107.78 -34.40
C ALA A 284 104.34 107.45 -33.59
N VAL A 285 104.45 106.23 -33.04
CA VAL A 285 105.66 105.77 -32.35
C VAL A 285 106.79 105.48 -33.33
N LEU A 286 106.53 104.90 -34.50
CA LEU A 286 107.54 104.70 -35.55
C LEU A 286 108.09 106.03 -36.07
N GLN A 287 107.23 107.03 -36.30
CA GLN A 287 107.65 108.41 -36.62
C GLN A 287 108.50 109.02 -35.51
N SER A 288 108.20 108.72 -34.24
CA SER A 288 108.99 109.17 -33.08
C SER A 288 110.36 108.47 -33.01
N VAL A 289 110.43 107.17 -33.33
CA VAL A 289 111.68 106.40 -33.45
C VAL A 289 112.59 106.99 -34.54
N ASP A 290 112.05 107.31 -35.72
CA ASP A 290 112.81 107.94 -36.79
C ASP A 290 113.24 109.38 -36.46
N GLY A 291 112.37 110.16 -35.81
CA GLY A 291 112.72 111.49 -35.29
C GLY A 291 113.88 111.44 -34.28
N MET A 292 113.92 110.43 -33.39
CA MET A 292 115.05 110.23 -32.47
C MET A 292 116.36 109.85 -33.21
N LYS A 293 116.29 109.10 -34.31
CA LYS A 293 117.48 108.84 -35.17
C LYS A 293 118.00 110.14 -35.78
N GLU A 294 117.12 110.99 -36.32
CA GLU A 294 117.50 112.28 -36.91
C GLU A 294 118.11 113.23 -35.88
N ILE A 295 117.48 113.37 -34.70
CA ILE A 295 118.04 114.15 -33.59
C ILE A 295 119.41 113.60 -33.18
N GLY A 296 119.60 112.29 -33.14
CA GLY A 296 120.89 111.66 -32.82
C GLY A 296 121.99 112.05 -33.81
N ILE A 297 121.69 112.08 -35.11
CA ILE A 297 122.62 112.54 -36.16
C ILE A 297 122.99 114.01 -35.94
N VAL A 298 122.01 114.88 -35.68
CA VAL A 298 122.22 116.32 -35.45
C VAL A 298 123.05 116.57 -34.18
N VAL A 299 122.77 115.86 -33.08
CA VAL A 299 123.53 115.93 -31.83
C VAL A 299 124.98 115.47 -32.02
N LYS A 300 125.21 114.40 -32.79
CA LYS A 300 126.57 113.92 -33.12
C LYS A 300 127.34 114.93 -33.98
N GLN A 301 126.67 115.58 -34.93
CA GLN A 301 127.26 116.66 -35.73
C GLN A 301 127.60 117.88 -34.85
N ALA A 302 126.72 118.28 -33.93
CA ALA A 302 126.97 119.36 -32.99
C ALA A 302 128.17 119.07 -32.08
N SER A 303 128.31 117.82 -31.59
CA SER A 303 129.46 117.36 -30.80
C SER A 303 130.77 117.58 -31.56
N THR A 304 130.80 117.16 -32.83
CA THR A 304 131.98 117.31 -33.71
C THR A 304 132.36 118.78 -33.93
N VAL A 305 131.37 119.68 -34.05
CA VAL A 305 131.61 121.13 -34.21
C VAL A 305 132.11 121.75 -32.90
N MET A 306 131.57 121.40 -31.74
CA MET A 306 132.04 121.91 -30.44
C MET A 306 133.44 121.39 -30.09
N GLN A 307 133.76 120.12 -30.37
CA GLN A 307 135.13 119.59 -30.23
C GLN A 307 136.12 120.34 -31.13
N SER A 308 135.72 120.69 -32.36
CA SER A 308 136.53 121.51 -33.27
C SER A 308 136.73 122.94 -32.75
N LEU A 309 135.67 123.56 -32.22
CA LEU A 309 135.73 124.90 -31.61
C LEU A 309 136.61 124.93 -30.35
N GLY A 310 136.58 123.88 -29.52
CA GLY A 310 137.45 123.73 -28.36
C GLY A 310 138.92 123.72 -28.78
N LYS A 311 139.28 122.86 -29.74
CA LYS A 311 140.63 122.79 -30.29
C LYS A 311 141.11 124.12 -30.88
N SER A 312 140.27 124.84 -31.62
CA SER A 312 140.64 126.17 -32.13
C SER A 312 140.73 127.24 -31.03
N SER A 313 139.99 127.10 -29.93
CA SER A 313 140.12 127.97 -28.76
C SER A 313 141.43 127.72 -28.01
N ASP A 314 141.87 126.47 -27.91
CA ASP A 314 143.19 126.10 -27.37
C ASP A 314 144.32 126.66 -28.24
N GLU A 315 144.21 126.52 -29.57
CA GLU A 315 145.18 127.08 -30.53
C GLU A 315 145.28 128.61 -30.43
N ILE A 316 144.16 129.32 -30.26
CA ILE A 316 144.17 130.77 -30.01
C ILE A 316 144.78 131.08 -28.63
N GLY A 317 144.51 130.27 -27.61
CA GLY A 317 145.12 130.40 -26.28
C GLY A 317 146.65 130.41 -26.32
N SER A 318 147.25 129.45 -27.04
CA SER A 318 148.71 129.40 -27.24
C SER A 318 149.25 130.56 -28.09
N ILE A 319 148.50 131.07 -29.07
CA ILE A 319 148.89 132.27 -29.83
C ILE A 319 148.90 133.50 -28.93
N ILE A 320 147.94 133.63 -28.02
CA ILE A 320 147.82 134.74 -27.07
C ILE A 320 148.95 134.70 -26.03
N GLU A 321 149.35 133.52 -25.54
CA GLU A 321 150.52 133.35 -24.68
C GLU A 321 151.82 133.85 -25.37
N VAL A 322 152.03 133.48 -26.64
CA VAL A 322 153.18 133.96 -27.44
C VAL A 322 153.13 135.48 -27.70
N ILE A 323 151.94 136.08 -27.78
CA ILE A 323 151.81 137.54 -27.92
C ILE A 323 152.14 138.27 -26.62
N ASP A 324 151.85 137.69 -25.45
CA ASP A 324 152.19 138.27 -24.14
C ASP A 324 153.71 138.21 -23.93
N ASP A 325 154.36 137.08 -24.27
CA ASP A 325 155.82 136.93 -24.35
C ASP A 325 156.47 138.00 -25.25
N ILE A 326 155.92 138.22 -26.45
CA ILE A 326 156.42 139.24 -27.39
C ILE A 326 156.21 140.65 -26.81
N ALA A 327 155.10 140.89 -26.11
CA ALA A 327 154.84 142.18 -25.45
C ALA A 327 155.82 142.43 -24.30
N GLU A 328 156.10 141.45 -23.44
CA GLU A 328 157.08 141.59 -22.35
C GLU A 328 158.51 141.75 -22.89
N GLN A 329 158.90 140.98 -23.92
CA GLN A 329 160.18 141.18 -24.61
C GLN A 329 160.29 142.58 -25.24
N THR A 330 159.20 143.09 -25.85
CA THR A 330 159.17 144.43 -26.43
C THR A 330 159.25 145.51 -25.35
N ASN A 331 158.61 145.31 -24.20
CA ASN A 331 158.71 146.20 -23.04
C ASN A 331 160.15 146.25 -22.50
N LEU A 332 160.82 145.11 -22.38
CA LEU A 332 162.24 145.01 -21.99
C LEU A 332 163.18 145.67 -23.02
N LEU A 333 162.97 145.44 -24.32
CA LEU A 333 163.75 146.08 -25.39
C LEU A 333 163.55 147.61 -25.38
N ALA A 334 162.31 148.08 -25.19
CA ALA A 334 161.98 149.49 -25.10
C ALA A 334 162.56 150.15 -23.83
N LEU A 335 162.53 149.47 -22.68
CA LEU A 335 163.17 149.92 -21.45
C LEU A 335 164.69 150.05 -21.63
N ASN A 336 165.34 149.05 -22.22
CA ASN A 336 166.77 149.10 -22.53
C ASN A 336 167.11 150.25 -23.52
N ALA A 337 166.27 150.47 -24.53
CA ALA A 337 166.42 151.59 -25.45
C ALA A 337 166.24 152.96 -24.76
N ALA A 338 165.30 153.08 -23.81
CA ALA A 338 165.08 154.30 -23.03
C ALA A 338 166.27 154.59 -22.10
N ILE A 339 166.82 153.55 -21.44
CA ILE A 339 168.03 153.65 -20.61
C ILE A 339 169.22 154.14 -21.42
N GLU A 340 169.52 153.52 -22.57
CA GLU A 340 170.69 153.90 -23.36
C GLU A 340 170.49 155.24 -24.09
N ALA A 341 169.25 155.62 -24.42
CA ALA A 341 168.91 156.96 -24.88
C ALA A 341 169.11 158.04 -23.80
N ALA A 342 168.70 157.79 -22.55
CA ALA A 342 168.99 158.69 -21.44
C ALA A 342 170.52 158.81 -21.20
N ARG A 343 171.26 157.72 -21.38
CA ARG A 343 172.73 157.65 -21.27
C ARG A 343 173.46 158.45 -22.36
N ALA A 344 172.86 158.61 -23.54
CA ALA A 344 173.36 159.47 -24.62
C ALA A 344 173.08 160.98 -24.40
N GLY A 345 172.44 161.37 -23.29
CA GLY A 345 172.25 162.76 -22.88
C GLY A 345 171.43 163.59 -23.86
N GLU A 346 171.87 164.83 -24.15
CA GLU A 346 171.20 165.74 -25.08
C GLU A 346 170.93 165.11 -26.46
N HIS A 347 171.84 164.28 -26.97
CA HIS A 347 171.70 163.63 -28.27
C HIS A 347 170.68 162.48 -28.26
N GLY A 348 170.39 161.89 -27.11
CA GLY A 348 169.49 160.74 -26.97
C GLY A 348 168.01 161.09 -26.74
N LYS A 349 167.68 162.35 -26.39
CA LYS A 349 166.31 162.78 -26.02
C LYS A 349 165.22 162.31 -26.99
N GLY A 350 165.46 162.41 -28.30
CA GLY A 350 164.50 161.98 -29.32
C GLY A 350 164.23 160.47 -29.29
N PHE A 351 165.28 159.66 -29.11
CA PHE A 351 165.13 158.20 -28.95
C PHE A 351 164.46 157.83 -27.63
N SER A 352 164.72 158.56 -26.54
CA SER A 352 164.11 158.29 -25.23
C SER A 352 162.58 158.42 -25.29
N VAL A 353 162.06 159.42 -26.00
CA VAL A 353 160.60 159.62 -26.16
C VAL A 353 159.97 158.49 -26.98
N VAL A 354 160.62 158.07 -28.08
CA VAL A 354 160.14 156.93 -28.88
C VAL A 354 160.20 155.63 -28.08
N ALA A 355 161.28 155.42 -27.32
CA ALA A 355 161.45 154.24 -26.49
C ALA A 355 160.38 154.14 -25.40
N ASP A 356 160.11 155.21 -24.63
CA ASP A 356 159.02 155.20 -23.64
C ASP A 356 157.62 155.03 -24.27
N GLU A 357 157.39 155.49 -25.50
CA GLU A 357 156.11 155.28 -26.17
C GLU A 357 155.95 153.85 -26.70
N VAL A 358 157.03 153.22 -27.19
CA VAL A 358 157.04 151.77 -27.48
C VAL A 358 156.89 150.96 -26.18
N ARG A 359 157.47 151.43 -25.07
CA ARG A 359 157.34 150.81 -23.74
C ARG A 359 155.89 150.80 -23.27
N LYS A 360 155.21 151.96 -23.32
CA LYS A 360 153.76 152.06 -23.06
C LYS A 360 152.92 151.24 -24.04
N LEU A 361 153.30 151.18 -25.31
CA LEU A 361 152.58 150.37 -26.29
C LEU A 361 152.69 148.89 -25.95
N ALA A 362 153.86 148.42 -25.53
CA ALA A 362 154.09 147.06 -25.06
C ALA A 362 153.34 146.75 -23.75
N GLU A 363 153.37 147.64 -22.76
CA GLU A 363 152.56 147.53 -21.52
C GLU A 363 151.05 147.44 -21.84
N ARG A 364 150.57 148.24 -22.80
CA ARG A 364 149.17 148.19 -23.28
C ARG A 364 148.85 146.91 -24.05
N THR A 365 149.78 146.41 -24.87
CA THR A 365 149.62 145.13 -25.57
C THR A 365 149.52 144.00 -24.56
N ALA A 366 150.42 143.91 -23.57
CA ALA A 366 150.36 142.88 -22.54
C ALA A 366 149.03 142.94 -21.75
N SER A 367 148.58 144.14 -21.34
CA SER A 367 147.28 144.30 -20.67
C SER A 367 146.11 143.79 -21.54
N ALA A 368 146.07 144.17 -22.82
CA ALA A 368 145.02 143.72 -23.74
C ALA A 368 145.12 142.21 -24.05
N THR A 369 146.33 141.67 -24.15
CA THR A 369 146.59 140.25 -24.38
C THR A 369 146.12 139.42 -23.19
N LYS A 370 146.32 139.92 -21.97
CA LYS A 370 145.83 139.32 -20.71
C LYS A 370 144.31 139.39 -20.54
N GLU A 371 143.68 140.47 -21.01
CA GLU A 371 142.21 140.57 -21.11
C GLU A 371 141.68 139.53 -22.12
N ILE A 372 142.30 139.41 -23.30
CA ILE A 372 141.93 138.40 -24.31
C ILE A 372 142.18 136.98 -23.79
N ALA A 373 143.29 136.71 -23.10
CA ALA A 373 143.57 135.42 -22.47
C ALA A 373 142.47 135.02 -21.47
N THR A 374 141.94 136.00 -20.74
CA THR A 374 140.81 135.80 -19.81
C THR A 374 139.52 135.47 -20.56
N LEU A 375 139.24 136.14 -21.69
CA LEU A 375 138.10 135.85 -22.56
C LEU A 375 138.20 134.47 -23.23
N ILE A 376 139.36 134.12 -23.79
CA ILE A 376 139.61 132.80 -24.41
C ILE A 376 139.48 131.69 -23.37
N LYS A 377 139.97 131.90 -22.15
CA LYS A 377 139.80 130.95 -21.05
C LYS A 377 138.34 130.79 -20.61
N GLY A 378 137.53 131.85 -20.74
CA GLY A 378 136.08 131.78 -20.63
C GLY A 378 135.47 130.88 -21.71
N ILE A 379 135.79 131.15 -22.98
CA ILE A 379 135.31 130.39 -24.15
C ILE A 379 135.73 128.91 -24.09
N GLN A 380 136.95 128.60 -23.64
CA GLN A 380 137.39 127.21 -23.39
C GLN A 380 136.53 126.51 -22.32
N GLY A 381 136.20 127.22 -21.23
CA GLY A 381 135.30 126.71 -20.19
C GLY A 381 133.87 126.47 -20.72
N GLU A 382 133.27 127.48 -21.34
CA GLU A 382 131.94 127.40 -21.96
C GLU A 382 131.86 126.29 -23.02
N THR A 383 132.90 126.12 -23.85
CA THR A 383 132.96 125.04 -24.84
C THR A 383 133.13 123.67 -24.20
N SER A 384 133.91 123.54 -23.11
CA SER A 384 134.03 122.30 -22.34
C SER A 384 132.69 121.88 -21.72
N ASP A 385 131.93 122.84 -21.18
CA ASP A 385 130.60 122.57 -20.61
C ASP A 385 129.54 122.31 -21.71
N ALA A 386 129.65 122.96 -22.88
CA ALA A 386 128.83 122.65 -24.05
C ALA A 386 129.08 121.23 -24.57
N ILE A 387 130.33 120.76 -24.61
CA ILE A 387 130.66 119.36 -24.99
C ILE A 387 130.01 118.38 -24.01
N LYS A 388 130.14 118.58 -22.70
CA LYS A 388 129.49 117.73 -21.67
C LYS A 388 127.96 117.72 -21.82
N ALA A 389 127.36 118.88 -22.09
CA ALA A 389 125.91 118.99 -22.32
C ALA A 389 125.46 118.22 -23.57
N ILE A 390 126.28 118.18 -24.62
CA ILE A 390 126.03 117.41 -25.85
C ILE A 390 126.25 115.90 -25.62
N GLU A 391 127.25 115.48 -24.84
CA GLU A 391 127.46 114.08 -24.46
C GLU A 391 126.27 113.52 -23.66
N ILE A 392 125.76 114.30 -22.70
CA ILE A 392 124.52 113.99 -21.97
C ILE A 392 123.32 113.98 -22.93
N GLY A 393 123.29 114.89 -23.92
CA GLY A 393 122.28 114.91 -24.98
C GLY A 393 122.28 113.62 -25.82
N GLU A 394 123.45 113.12 -26.20
CA GLU A 394 123.60 111.86 -26.95
C GLU A 394 123.08 110.66 -26.13
N GLU A 395 123.41 110.59 -24.84
CA GLU A 395 122.86 109.57 -23.93
C GLU A 395 121.33 109.67 -23.80
N LYS A 396 120.76 110.88 -23.68
CA LYS A 396 119.30 111.05 -23.58
C LYS A 396 118.58 110.70 -24.89
N VAL A 397 119.17 110.94 -26.06
CA VAL A 397 118.59 110.53 -27.34
C VAL A 397 118.61 109.02 -27.52
N GLU A 398 119.73 108.35 -27.17
CA GLU A 398 119.83 106.89 -27.17
C GLU A 398 118.83 106.24 -26.18
N GLN A 399 118.59 106.88 -25.03
CA GLN A 399 117.55 106.47 -24.09
C GLN A 399 116.13 106.67 -24.66
N GLY A 400 115.89 107.79 -25.34
CA GLY A 400 114.62 108.09 -26.01
C GLY A 400 114.31 107.13 -27.17
N TYR A 401 115.33 106.76 -27.95
CA TYR A 401 115.26 105.74 -28.99
C TYR A 401 114.78 104.40 -28.42
N LYS A 402 115.49 103.86 -27.43
CA LYS A 402 115.16 102.57 -26.79
C LYS A 402 113.78 102.53 -26.15
N LEU A 403 113.34 103.64 -25.56
CA LEU A 403 112.01 103.75 -24.97
C LEU A 403 110.91 103.75 -26.05
N SER A 404 111.15 104.42 -27.18
CA SER A 404 110.22 104.47 -28.32
C SER A 404 110.13 103.13 -29.04
N ASP A 405 111.28 102.45 -29.23
CA ASP A 405 111.38 101.09 -29.76
C ASP A 405 110.59 100.08 -28.88
N SER A 406 110.80 100.15 -27.56
CA SER A 406 110.04 99.34 -26.58
C SER A 406 108.54 99.62 -26.59
N ALA A 407 108.13 100.86 -26.91
CA ALA A 407 106.72 101.23 -27.06
C ALA A 407 106.12 100.69 -28.37
N SER A 408 106.89 100.64 -29.46
CA SER A 408 106.48 99.99 -30.71
C SER A 408 106.20 98.50 -30.48
N ASP A 409 107.12 97.80 -29.81
CA ASP A 409 106.95 96.40 -29.41
C ASP A 409 105.77 96.15 -28.46
N ALA A 410 105.40 97.14 -27.63
CA ALA A 410 104.19 97.07 -26.82
C ALA A 410 102.92 97.20 -27.67
N ILE A 411 102.90 98.11 -28.65
CA ILE A 411 101.76 98.33 -29.53
C ILE A 411 101.56 97.17 -30.51
N ILE A 412 102.63 96.57 -31.05
CA ILE A 412 102.53 95.36 -31.89
C ILE A 412 101.75 94.25 -31.15
N ARG A 413 102.14 93.96 -29.90
CA ARG A 413 101.45 92.96 -29.06
C ARG A 413 100.01 93.33 -28.70
N ILE A 414 99.64 94.61 -28.74
CA ILE A 414 98.24 95.05 -28.61
C ILE A 414 97.47 94.73 -29.89
N VAL A 415 98.02 95.01 -31.08
CA VAL A 415 97.39 94.65 -32.37
C VAL A 415 97.20 93.14 -32.46
N ASP A 416 98.24 92.35 -32.20
CA ASP A 416 98.16 90.89 -32.18
C ASP A 416 97.07 90.40 -31.20
N GLY A 417 96.98 91.00 -30.01
CA GLY A 417 95.95 90.69 -29.02
C GLY A 417 94.53 90.98 -29.50
N VAL A 418 94.33 92.05 -30.26
CA VAL A 418 93.01 92.44 -30.79
C VAL A 418 92.58 91.56 -31.98
N GLU A 419 93.51 91.09 -32.82
CA GLU A 419 93.21 90.09 -33.86
C GLU A 419 92.76 88.76 -33.24
N ASN A 420 93.38 88.34 -32.13
CA ASN A 420 92.96 87.16 -31.36
C ASN A 420 91.54 87.33 -30.78
N ILE A 421 91.23 88.47 -30.13
CA ILE A 421 89.88 88.72 -29.60
C ILE A 421 88.83 88.73 -30.73
N THR A 422 89.16 89.31 -31.89
CA THR A 422 88.28 89.32 -33.07
C THR A 422 87.99 87.90 -33.57
N THR A 423 88.97 86.99 -33.49
CA THR A 423 88.83 85.57 -33.83
C THR A 423 87.92 84.83 -32.84
N GLU A 424 88.07 85.06 -31.54
CA GLU A 424 87.20 84.49 -30.49
C GLU A 424 85.75 84.99 -30.61
N ILE A 425 85.54 86.28 -30.92
CA ILE A 425 84.21 86.86 -31.12
C ILE A 425 83.49 86.28 -32.35
N SER A 426 84.24 85.94 -33.42
CA SER A 426 83.70 85.21 -34.58
C SER A 426 83.22 83.79 -34.20
N GLN A 427 83.98 83.09 -33.34
CA GLN A 427 83.57 81.78 -32.80
C GLN A 427 82.32 81.90 -31.92
N ILE A 428 82.25 82.90 -31.03
CA ILE A 428 81.08 83.17 -30.18
C ILE A 428 79.84 83.44 -31.04
N THR A 429 79.96 84.28 -32.07
CA THR A 429 78.87 84.60 -33.01
C THR A 429 78.36 83.35 -33.74
N THR A 430 79.27 82.46 -34.13
CA THR A 430 78.93 81.17 -34.75
C THR A 430 78.20 80.27 -33.76
N ALA A 431 78.67 80.18 -32.51
CA ALA A 431 78.07 79.38 -31.46
C ALA A 431 76.66 79.86 -31.08
N THR A 432 76.44 81.18 -30.90
CA THR A 432 75.10 81.73 -30.64
C THR A 432 74.13 81.49 -31.79
N THR A 433 74.60 81.58 -33.04
CA THR A 433 73.78 81.26 -34.22
C THR A 433 73.33 79.80 -34.20
N GLN A 434 74.22 78.88 -33.86
CA GLN A 434 73.89 77.45 -33.74
C GLN A 434 72.97 77.16 -32.55
N GLN A 435 73.16 77.84 -31.41
CA GLN A 435 72.28 77.75 -30.25
C GLN A 435 70.85 78.24 -30.55
N ALA A 436 70.69 79.32 -31.32
CA ALA A 436 69.38 79.83 -31.72
C ALA A 436 68.58 78.82 -32.55
N VAL A 437 69.24 78.14 -33.50
CA VAL A 437 68.64 77.04 -34.29
C VAL A 437 68.24 75.88 -33.39
N GLN A 438 69.13 75.45 -32.48
CA GLN A 438 68.84 74.38 -31.53
C GLN A 438 67.66 74.71 -30.61
N ALA A 439 67.59 75.92 -30.06
CA ALA A 439 66.46 76.38 -29.26
C ALA A 439 65.13 76.24 -30.01
N GLN A 440 65.09 76.62 -31.30
CA GLN A 440 63.88 76.50 -32.13
C GLN A 440 63.48 75.05 -32.42
N ASP A 441 64.42 74.11 -32.49
CA ASP A 441 64.10 72.67 -32.61
C ASP A 441 63.64 72.05 -31.28
N ILE A 442 64.11 72.56 -30.13
CA ILE A 442 63.58 72.16 -28.81
C ILE A 442 62.13 72.67 -28.66
N VAL A 443 61.79 73.89 -29.11
CA VAL A 443 60.38 74.37 -29.11
C VAL A 443 59.45 73.39 -29.85
N LYS A 444 59.80 72.99 -31.08
CA LYS A 444 59.02 71.99 -31.85
C LYS A 444 58.89 70.66 -31.10
N SER A 445 59.94 70.24 -30.41
CA SER A 445 59.95 69.01 -29.61
C SER A 445 58.98 69.11 -28.41
N VAL A 446 58.91 70.28 -27.77
CA VAL A 446 57.99 70.57 -26.67
C VAL A 446 56.53 70.69 -27.15
N GLU A 447 56.29 71.27 -28.32
CA GLU A 447 54.96 71.27 -28.96
C GLU A 447 54.47 69.84 -29.28
N ASN A 448 55.37 68.97 -29.77
CA ASN A 448 55.07 67.55 -30.00
C ASN A 448 54.75 66.81 -28.70
N VAL A 449 55.52 67.04 -27.61
CA VAL A 449 55.24 66.46 -26.29
C VAL A 449 53.88 66.92 -25.75
N THR A 450 53.56 68.21 -25.90
CA THR A 450 52.27 68.80 -25.50
C THR A 450 51.10 68.16 -26.26
N THR A 451 51.26 68.00 -27.58
CA THR A 451 50.27 67.33 -28.45
C THR A 451 50.08 65.86 -28.06
N GLN A 452 51.17 65.16 -27.73
CA GLN A 452 51.11 63.76 -27.30
C GLN A 452 50.43 63.60 -25.93
N ALA A 453 50.59 64.57 -25.01
CA ALA A 453 49.92 64.57 -23.72
C ALA A 453 48.41 64.78 -23.83
N ASP A 454 47.94 65.65 -24.72
CA ASP A 454 46.52 65.81 -25.06
C ASP A 454 45.91 64.52 -25.67
N LEU A 455 46.65 63.84 -26.56
CA LEU A 455 46.23 62.54 -27.10
C LEU A 455 46.14 61.45 -26.01
N VAL A 456 47.08 61.39 -25.08
CA VAL A 456 47.02 60.47 -23.91
C VAL A 456 45.84 60.82 -23.01
N THR A 457 45.56 62.12 -22.80
CA THR A 457 44.41 62.58 -22.01
C THR A 457 43.10 62.11 -22.63
N LYS A 458 42.92 62.26 -23.94
CA LYS A 458 41.76 61.75 -24.69
C LYS A 458 41.63 60.23 -24.59
N ALA A 459 42.72 59.49 -24.81
CA ALA A 459 42.74 58.03 -24.69
C ALA A 459 42.38 57.55 -23.27
N THR A 460 42.80 58.25 -22.21
CA THR A 460 42.39 57.90 -20.83
C THR A 460 40.92 58.18 -20.52
N VAL A 461 40.29 59.17 -21.16
CA VAL A 461 38.83 59.39 -21.06
C VAL A 461 38.05 58.26 -21.75
N GLU A 462 38.49 57.84 -22.94
CA GLU A 462 37.92 56.70 -23.67
C GLU A 462 38.09 55.39 -22.88
N GLN A 463 39.29 55.12 -22.32
CA GLN A 463 39.53 53.97 -21.45
C GLN A 463 38.69 53.99 -20.17
N THR A 464 38.43 55.17 -19.58
CA THR A 464 37.55 55.28 -18.40
C THR A 464 36.13 54.83 -18.74
N SER A 465 35.60 55.26 -19.90
CA SER A 465 34.28 54.83 -20.39
C SER A 465 34.25 53.33 -20.69
N GLY A 466 35.34 52.78 -21.25
CA GLY A 466 35.51 51.35 -21.45
C GLY A 466 35.48 50.55 -20.15
N VAL A 467 36.16 51.03 -19.10
CA VAL A 467 36.13 50.42 -17.76
C VAL A 467 34.72 50.41 -17.16
N GLU A 468 33.93 51.48 -17.33
CA GLU A 468 32.53 51.50 -16.86
C GLU A 468 31.65 50.41 -17.52
N GLU A 469 31.81 50.15 -18.82
CA GLU A 469 31.12 49.05 -19.49
C GLU A 469 31.62 47.67 -19.02
N ILE A 470 32.93 47.50 -18.79
CA ILE A 470 33.46 46.23 -18.26
C ILE A 470 32.92 45.99 -16.83
N ILE A 471 32.78 47.02 -15.99
CA ILE A 471 32.14 46.92 -14.67
C ILE A 471 30.69 46.43 -14.78
N LYS A 472 29.90 46.96 -15.73
CA LYS A 472 28.53 46.45 -16.01
C LYS A 472 28.55 44.99 -16.45
N GLY A 473 29.51 44.60 -17.30
CA GLY A 473 29.74 43.22 -17.71
C GLY A 473 30.02 42.28 -16.53
N VAL A 474 30.89 42.69 -15.60
CA VAL A 474 31.23 41.94 -14.38
C VAL A 474 30.03 41.80 -13.44
N LEU A 475 29.24 42.87 -13.25
CA LEU A 475 28.01 42.80 -12.44
C LEU A 475 26.99 41.83 -13.05
N ASN A 476 26.84 41.82 -14.38
CA ASN A 476 26.00 40.86 -15.08
C ASN A 476 26.51 39.42 -14.95
N ALA A 477 27.83 39.20 -15.07
CA ALA A 477 28.44 37.88 -14.85
C ALA A 477 28.24 37.39 -13.41
N ARG A 478 28.41 38.25 -12.40
CA ARG A 478 28.18 37.94 -10.98
C ARG A 478 26.73 37.52 -10.72
N ASN A 479 25.77 38.21 -11.35
CA ASN A 479 24.35 37.86 -11.29
C ASN A 479 24.05 36.52 -11.98
N GLN A 480 24.63 36.24 -13.15
CA GLN A 480 24.48 34.96 -13.85
C GLN A 480 25.06 33.79 -13.05
N VAL A 481 26.28 33.94 -12.51
CA VAL A 481 26.90 32.90 -11.66
C VAL A 481 26.04 32.63 -10.44
N ARG A 482 25.52 33.66 -9.77
CA ARG A 482 24.57 33.48 -8.67
C ARG A 482 23.31 32.72 -9.10
N GLN A 483 22.71 33.05 -10.25
CA GLN A 483 21.55 32.32 -10.76
C GLN A 483 21.86 30.84 -11.06
N ILE A 484 23.08 30.52 -11.53
CA ILE A 484 23.53 29.14 -11.73
C ILE A 484 23.71 28.41 -10.39
N THR A 485 24.24 29.08 -9.35
CA THR A 485 24.33 28.52 -7.99
C THR A 485 22.95 28.28 -7.38
N ASP A 486 22.04 29.27 -7.45
CA ASP A 486 20.66 29.16 -6.96
C ASP A 486 19.92 28.01 -7.69
N ALA A 487 20.11 27.86 -9.01
CA ALA A 487 19.50 26.79 -9.81
C ALA A 487 20.11 25.39 -9.57
N THR A 488 21.43 25.27 -9.39
CA THR A 488 22.07 23.97 -9.09
C THR A 488 21.72 23.48 -7.68
N LEU A 489 21.55 24.39 -6.72
CA LEU A 489 21.04 24.06 -5.39
C LEU A 489 19.62 23.45 -5.47
N GLU A 490 18.74 24.03 -6.31
CA GLU A 490 17.39 23.49 -6.48
C GLU A 490 17.38 22.16 -7.25
N GLN A 491 18.22 22.02 -8.29
CA GLN A 491 18.41 20.74 -8.99
C GLN A 491 18.93 19.63 -8.06
N ALA A 492 19.78 19.94 -7.08
CA ALA A 492 20.24 18.98 -6.09
C ALA A 492 19.08 18.43 -5.23
N LYS A 493 18.17 19.31 -4.77
CA LYS A 493 16.94 18.90 -4.06
C LYS A 493 16.03 18.08 -4.97
N GLN A 494 15.83 18.53 -6.21
CA GLN A 494 15.02 17.85 -7.22
C GLN A 494 15.54 16.41 -7.43
N SER A 495 16.86 16.23 -7.50
CA SER A 495 17.51 14.93 -7.62
C SER A 495 17.22 14.04 -6.40
N GLN A 496 17.33 14.55 -5.17
CA GLN A 496 16.94 13.79 -3.95
C GLN A 496 15.46 13.37 -3.97
N HIS A 497 14.55 14.23 -4.43
CA HIS A 497 13.14 13.86 -4.59
C HIS A 497 12.93 12.76 -5.62
N ILE A 498 13.72 12.72 -6.70
CA ILE A 498 13.66 11.64 -7.69
C ILE A 498 14.24 10.34 -7.10
N VAL A 499 15.33 10.38 -6.33
CA VAL A 499 15.87 9.19 -5.63
C VAL A 499 14.80 8.54 -4.75
N GLY A 500 14.16 9.30 -3.85
CA GLY A 500 13.09 8.77 -2.99
C GLY A 500 11.84 8.31 -3.76
N SER A 501 11.60 8.87 -4.96
CA SER A 501 10.54 8.40 -5.86
C SER A 501 10.89 7.06 -6.52
N ILE A 502 12.15 6.84 -6.87
CA ILE A 502 12.64 5.56 -7.42
C ILE A 502 12.66 4.49 -6.33
N GLU A 503 13.14 4.79 -5.11
CA GLU A 503 13.06 3.88 -3.96
C GLU A 503 11.60 3.44 -3.69
N SER A 504 10.67 4.41 -3.72
CA SER A 504 9.23 4.13 -3.60
C SER A 504 8.71 3.24 -4.74
N MET A 505 9.21 3.42 -5.97
CA MET A 505 8.84 2.62 -7.13
C MET A 505 9.35 1.18 -7.03
N THR A 506 10.61 0.97 -6.63
CA THR A 506 11.18 -0.37 -6.38
C THR A 506 10.38 -1.12 -5.31
N ASN A 507 10.08 -0.48 -4.18
CA ASN A 507 9.23 -1.05 -3.13
C ASN A 507 7.83 -1.42 -3.67
N GLN A 508 7.25 -0.57 -4.51
CA GLN A 508 5.93 -0.81 -5.11
C GLN A 508 5.95 -2.00 -6.10
N VAL A 509 7.06 -2.18 -6.84
CA VAL A 509 7.27 -3.31 -7.76
C VAL A 509 7.49 -4.62 -7.00
N GLU A 510 8.20 -4.61 -5.87
CA GLU A 510 8.32 -5.80 -5.00
C GLU A 510 6.94 -6.26 -4.50
N LEU A 511 6.11 -5.33 -4.02
CA LEU A 511 4.74 -5.61 -3.59
C LEU A 511 3.85 -6.17 -4.73
N VAL A 512 3.96 -5.62 -5.94
CA VAL A 512 3.24 -6.15 -7.12
C VAL A 512 3.75 -7.56 -7.46
N THR A 513 5.06 -7.80 -7.39
CA THR A 513 5.66 -9.11 -7.67
C THR A 513 5.19 -10.18 -6.66
N GLN A 514 5.05 -9.82 -5.38
CA GLN A 514 4.43 -10.70 -4.38
C GLN A 514 2.95 -10.96 -4.71
N ALA A 515 2.16 -9.92 -4.98
CA ALA A 515 0.73 -10.07 -5.28
C ALA A 515 0.46 -10.93 -6.52
N VAL A 516 1.28 -10.78 -7.58
CA VAL A 516 1.26 -11.64 -8.78
C VAL A 516 1.51 -13.11 -8.43
N LYS A 517 2.49 -13.39 -7.57
CA LYS A 517 2.83 -14.75 -7.12
C LYS A 517 1.71 -15.39 -6.31
N GLU A 518 1.03 -14.62 -5.46
CA GLU A 518 -0.13 -15.06 -4.69
C GLU A 518 -1.36 -15.30 -5.60
N GLN A 519 -1.62 -14.42 -6.56
CA GLN A 519 -2.69 -14.61 -7.56
C GLN A 519 -2.44 -15.83 -8.46
N ALA A 520 -1.21 -16.10 -8.88
CA ALA A 520 -0.87 -17.28 -9.67
C ALA A 520 -1.15 -18.60 -8.91
N ALA A 521 -0.87 -18.62 -7.60
CA ALA A 521 -1.23 -19.74 -6.75
C ALA A 521 -2.76 -19.90 -6.62
N GLY A 522 -3.49 -18.79 -6.41
CA GLY A 522 -4.96 -18.79 -6.35
C GLY A 522 -5.63 -19.27 -7.64
N VAL A 523 -5.16 -18.82 -8.81
CA VAL A 523 -5.65 -19.32 -10.12
C VAL A 523 -5.39 -20.81 -10.27
N THR A 524 -4.25 -21.32 -9.80
CA THR A 524 -3.97 -22.77 -9.82
C THR A 524 -4.96 -23.56 -8.96
N GLU A 525 -5.37 -23.04 -7.80
CA GLU A 525 -6.40 -23.64 -6.95
C GLU A 525 -7.80 -23.59 -7.58
N ILE A 526 -8.14 -22.49 -8.26
CA ILE A 526 -9.41 -22.36 -8.99
C ILE A 526 -9.46 -23.33 -10.18
N ILE A 527 -8.37 -23.52 -10.95
CA ILE A 527 -8.31 -24.52 -12.03
C ILE A 527 -8.64 -25.93 -11.51
N ASN A 528 -8.04 -26.34 -10.39
CA ASN A 528 -8.34 -27.63 -9.76
C ASN A 528 -9.82 -27.72 -9.31
N SER A 529 -10.38 -26.61 -8.81
CA SER A 529 -11.79 -26.54 -8.40
C SER A 529 -12.76 -26.63 -9.59
N VAL A 530 -12.44 -26.01 -10.72
CA VAL A 530 -13.20 -26.09 -11.98
C VAL A 530 -13.16 -27.51 -12.57
N VAL A 531 -12.01 -28.20 -12.50
CA VAL A 531 -11.91 -29.62 -12.89
C VAL A 531 -12.80 -30.51 -12.03
N ASN A 532 -12.85 -30.30 -10.71
CA ASN A 532 -13.76 -31.01 -9.82
C ASN A 532 -15.24 -30.72 -10.13
N ALA A 533 -15.57 -29.46 -10.45
CA ALA A 533 -16.93 -29.06 -10.83
C ALA A 533 -17.38 -29.72 -12.16
N ARG A 534 -16.52 -29.79 -13.17
CA ARG A 534 -16.79 -30.52 -14.44
C ARG A 534 -17.19 -31.96 -14.17
N GLU A 535 -16.44 -32.66 -13.32
CA GLU A 535 -16.70 -34.08 -13.01
C GLU A 535 -17.99 -34.27 -12.19
N GLN A 536 -18.29 -33.38 -11.25
CA GLN A 536 -19.57 -33.41 -10.51
C GLN A 536 -20.77 -33.20 -11.42
N VAL A 537 -20.74 -32.21 -12.32
CA VAL A 537 -21.83 -31.94 -13.27
C VAL A 537 -22.02 -33.10 -14.24
N LYS A 538 -20.92 -33.73 -14.69
CA LYS A 538 -20.96 -34.97 -15.48
C LYS A 538 -21.65 -36.11 -14.73
N GLN A 539 -21.32 -36.34 -13.46
CA GLN A 539 -21.96 -37.37 -12.63
C GLN A 539 -23.46 -37.09 -12.38
N ILE A 540 -23.83 -35.84 -12.10
CA ILE A 540 -25.25 -35.43 -11.97
C ILE A 540 -26.01 -35.69 -13.27
N THR A 541 -25.41 -35.38 -14.42
CA THR A 541 -26.03 -35.59 -15.74
C THR A 541 -26.34 -37.08 -15.96
N THR A 542 -25.38 -37.98 -15.76
CA THR A 542 -25.59 -39.43 -15.90
C THR A 542 -26.64 -39.97 -14.92
N ALA A 543 -26.58 -39.57 -13.64
CA ALA A 543 -27.57 -39.98 -12.64
C ALA A 543 -29.00 -39.52 -12.99
N THR A 544 -29.13 -38.35 -13.63
CA THR A 544 -30.43 -37.82 -14.07
C THR A 544 -30.98 -38.59 -15.27
N GLU A 545 -30.12 -39.02 -16.21
CA GLU A 545 -30.50 -39.90 -17.34
C GLU A 545 -30.99 -41.28 -16.85
N GLU A 546 -30.32 -41.87 -15.85
CA GLU A 546 -30.75 -43.12 -15.21
C GLU A 546 -32.11 -42.97 -14.51
N GLN A 547 -32.31 -41.90 -13.74
CA GLN A 547 -33.58 -41.61 -13.07
C GLN A 547 -34.74 -41.40 -14.06
N ALA A 548 -34.51 -40.72 -15.18
CA ALA A 548 -35.52 -40.54 -16.24
C ALA A 548 -36.01 -41.88 -16.80
N GLN A 549 -35.09 -42.80 -17.09
CA GLN A 549 -35.44 -44.15 -17.56
C GLN A 549 -36.13 -44.98 -16.47
N GLN A 550 -35.75 -44.83 -15.20
CA GLN A 550 -36.39 -45.56 -14.11
C GLN A 550 -37.80 -45.04 -13.80
N SER A 551 -38.05 -43.72 -13.89
CA SER A 551 -39.39 -43.13 -13.78
C SER A 551 -40.36 -43.72 -14.81
N LYS A 552 -39.93 -43.81 -16.08
CA LYS A 552 -40.72 -44.43 -17.16
C LYS A 552 -41.12 -45.87 -16.84
N ASN A 553 -40.21 -46.69 -16.31
CA ASN A 553 -40.49 -48.08 -15.94
C ASN A 553 -41.54 -48.18 -14.81
N ILE A 554 -41.60 -47.18 -13.92
CA ILE A 554 -42.60 -47.11 -12.84
C ILE A 554 -43.99 -46.76 -13.43
N VAL A 555 -44.09 -45.81 -14.37
CA VAL A 555 -45.37 -45.50 -15.06
C VAL A 555 -45.98 -46.76 -15.71
N GLU A 556 -45.17 -47.52 -16.45
CA GLU A 556 -45.61 -48.78 -17.06
C GLU A 556 -46.06 -49.82 -16.00
N SER A 557 -45.40 -49.85 -14.83
CA SER A 557 -45.77 -50.74 -13.72
C SER A 557 -47.10 -50.33 -13.05
N VAL A 558 -47.28 -49.04 -12.78
CA VAL A 558 -48.50 -48.48 -12.15
C VAL A 558 -49.72 -48.69 -13.05
N ALA A 559 -49.60 -48.47 -14.35
CA ALA A 559 -50.68 -48.72 -15.31
C ALA A 559 -51.18 -50.18 -15.30
N ASN A 560 -50.27 -51.14 -15.10
CA ASN A 560 -50.63 -52.56 -14.96
C ASN A 560 -51.36 -52.85 -13.62
N VAL A 561 -50.97 -52.20 -12.52
CA VAL A 561 -51.67 -52.32 -11.22
C VAL A 561 -53.09 -51.77 -11.31
N THR A 562 -53.29 -50.59 -11.91
CA THR A 562 -54.62 -49.99 -12.12
C THR A 562 -55.54 -50.95 -12.89
N LYS A 563 -55.06 -51.50 -14.00
CA LYS A 563 -55.82 -52.46 -14.82
C LYS A 563 -56.16 -53.75 -14.06
N GLN A 564 -55.28 -54.22 -13.19
CA GLN A 564 -55.53 -55.41 -12.37
C GLN A 564 -56.58 -55.13 -11.28
N ALA A 565 -56.60 -53.93 -10.70
CA ALA A 565 -57.58 -53.52 -9.70
C ALA A 565 -59.00 -53.39 -10.28
N GLU A 566 -59.15 -52.87 -11.51
CA GLU A 566 -60.43 -52.86 -12.22
C GLU A 566 -60.99 -54.28 -12.44
N LEU A 567 -60.14 -55.23 -12.85
CA LEU A 567 -60.54 -56.63 -13.06
C LEU A 567 -61.01 -57.30 -11.76
N VAL A 568 -60.32 -57.06 -10.63
CA VAL A 568 -60.73 -57.56 -9.31
C VAL A 568 -62.05 -56.93 -8.85
N THR A 569 -62.25 -55.63 -9.10
CA THR A 569 -63.50 -54.93 -8.75
C THR A 569 -64.71 -55.54 -9.47
N ASN A 570 -64.57 -55.84 -10.77
CA ASN A 570 -65.64 -56.46 -11.55
C ASN A 570 -65.96 -57.88 -11.06
N ALA A 571 -64.95 -58.71 -10.84
CA ALA A 571 -65.13 -60.09 -10.35
C ALA A 571 -65.78 -60.15 -8.96
N ALA A 572 -65.46 -59.21 -8.07
CA ALA A 572 -66.09 -59.12 -6.75
C ALA A 572 -67.58 -58.72 -6.83
N ASN A 573 -67.96 -57.84 -7.77
CA ASN A 573 -69.37 -57.50 -7.99
C ASN A 573 -70.19 -58.69 -8.53
N GLU A 574 -69.62 -59.51 -9.44
CA GLU A 574 -70.27 -60.75 -9.90
C GLU A 574 -70.45 -61.76 -8.76
N GLN A 575 -69.45 -61.92 -7.89
CA GLN A 575 -69.55 -62.79 -6.71
C GLN A 575 -70.60 -62.31 -5.70
N ALA A 576 -70.78 -61.00 -5.52
CA ALA A 576 -71.78 -60.46 -4.60
C ALA A 576 -73.21 -60.83 -5.05
N ILE A 577 -73.50 -60.73 -6.36
CA ILE A 577 -74.79 -61.14 -6.94
C ILE A 577 -75.02 -62.64 -6.74
N ALA A 578 -73.99 -63.47 -6.98
CA ALA A 578 -74.09 -64.92 -6.81
C ALA A 578 -74.30 -65.34 -5.35
N VAL A 579 -73.82 -64.59 -4.36
CA VAL A 579 -74.07 -64.87 -2.93
C VAL A 579 -75.53 -64.65 -2.56
N ASP A 580 -76.15 -63.56 -3.02
CA ASP A 580 -77.56 -63.25 -2.73
C ASP A 580 -78.51 -64.33 -3.28
N GLU A 581 -78.23 -64.91 -4.46
CA GLU A 581 -79.00 -66.04 -5.00
C GLU A 581 -78.92 -67.30 -4.12
N ILE A 582 -77.77 -67.57 -3.49
CA ILE A 582 -77.58 -68.74 -2.62
C ILE A 582 -78.35 -68.55 -1.29
N ILE A 583 -78.44 -67.33 -0.76
CA ILE A 583 -79.23 -67.02 0.44
C ILE A 583 -80.72 -67.36 0.22
N GLU A 584 -81.27 -67.02 -0.94
CA GLU A 584 -82.65 -67.38 -1.33
C GLU A 584 -82.85 -68.90 -1.42
N GLY A 585 -81.85 -69.66 -1.89
CA GLY A 585 -81.87 -71.13 -1.92
C GLY A 585 -81.86 -71.78 -0.52
N VAL A 586 -81.06 -71.26 0.40
CA VAL A 586 -81.01 -71.75 1.80
C VAL A 586 -82.33 -71.50 2.53
N ARG A 587 -82.94 -70.32 2.31
CA ARG A 587 -84.26 -69.97 2.84
C ARG A 587 -85.33 -70.99 2.46
N ASN A 588 -85.37 -71.42 1.20
CA ASN A 588 -86.33 -72.43 0.72
C ASN A 588 -86.09 -73.81 1.36
N SER A 589 -84.82 -74.20 1.58
CA SER A 589 -84.47 -75.45 2.26
C SER A 589 -84.94 -75.48 3.71
N ARG A 590 -84.87 -74.35 4.43
CA ARG A 590 -85.29 -74.23 5.84
C ARG A 590 -86.80 -74.52 6.01
N GLU A 591 -87.65 -74.12 5.07
CA GLU A 591 -89.09 -74.39 5.11
C GLU A 591 -89.45 -75.84 4.73
N GLN A 592 -88.74 -76.46 3.77
CA GLN A 592 -88.98 -77.86 3.41
C GLN A 592 -88.74 -78.82 4.59
N VAL A 593 -87.64 -78.63 5.34
CA VAL A 593 -87.35 -79.45 6.53
C VAL A 593 -88.44 -79.29 7.59
N ARG A 594 -88.95 -78.07 7.80
CA ARG A 594 -90.03 -77.78 8.75
C ARG A 594 -91.31 -78.56 8.44
N GLN A 595 -91.67 -78.71 7.16
CA GLN A 595 -92.87 -79.45 6.74
C GLN A 595 -92.74 -80.96 6.93
N ILE A 596 -91.55 -81.53 6.72
CA ILE A 596 -91.28 -82.96 6.92
C ILE A 596 -91.45 -83.34 8.39
N THR A 597 -90.88 -82.55 9.32
CA THR A 597 -90.96 -82.81 10.77
C THR A 597 -92.42 -82.90 11.25
N VAL A 598 -93.28 -81.96 10.85
CA VAL A 598 -94.71 -81.94 11.23
C VAL A 598 -95.47 -83.16 10.69
N SER A 599 -95.14 -83.62 9.48
CA SER A 599 -95.80 -84.79 8.86
C SER A 599 -95.49 -86.10 9.61
N THR A 600 -94.26 -86.28 10.08
CA THR A 600 -93.86 -87.51 10.81
C THR A 600 -94.44 -87.61 12.23
N GLU A 601 -94.65 -86.48 12.91
CA GLU A 601 -95.21 -86.48 14.27
C GLU A 601 -96.67 -86.96 14.30
N GLU A 602 -97.44 -86.64 13.26
CA GLU A 602 -98.84 -87.07 13.16
C GLU A 602 -98.98 -88.56 12.74
N GLN A 603 -98.06 -89.07 11.91
CA GLN A 603 -98.01 -90.51 11.60
C GLN A 603 -97.74 -91.38 12.85
N ALA A 604 -96.86 -90.93 13.75
CA ALA A 604 -96.53 -91.67 14.97
C ALA A 604 -97.76 -91.90 15.88
N LYS A 605 -98.68 -90.92 15.97
CA LYS A 605 -99.95 -91.08 16.70
C LYS A 605 -100.85 -92.14 16.07
N GLN A 606 -100.91 -92.20 14.75
CA GLN A 606 -101.81 -93.13 14.04
C GLN A 606 -101.40 -94.59 14.27
N SER A 607 -100.10 -94.92 14.15
CA SER A 607 -99.61 -96.28 14.40
C SER A 607 -99.97 -96.81 15.79
N GLN A 608 -99.88 -95.97 16.82
CA GLN A 608 -100.15 -96.38 18.20
C GLN A 608 -101.63 -96.75 18.46
N MET A 609 -102.57 -96.12 17.76
CA MET A 609 -104.00 -96.47 17.86
C MET A 609 -104.28 -97.85 17.27
N ILE A 610 -103.72 -98.17 16.10
CA ILE A 610 -104.00 -99.43 15.39
C ILE A 610 -103.48 -100.65 16.19
N ILE A 611 -102.35 -100.53 16.89
CA ILE A 611 -101.81 -101.59 17.79
C ILE A 611 -102.82 -101.97 18.89
N THR A 612 -103.58 -100.98 19.38
CA THR A 612 -104.54 -101.19 20.48
C THR A 612 -105.74 -102.01 19.99
N GLU A 613 -106.26 -101.69 18.79
CA GLU A 613 -107.47 -102.32 18.24
C GLU A 613 -107.25 -103.79 17.85
N VAL A 614 -106.08 -104.11 17.26
CA VAL A 614 -105.72 -105.49 16.85
C VAL A 614 -105.70 -106.44 18.05
N SER A 615 -105.28 -105.97 19.23
CA SER A 615 -105.23 -106.78 20.46
C SER A 615 -106.63 -107.24 20.93
N SER A 616 -107.67 -106.43 20.71
CA SER A 616 -109.05 -106.80 21.07
C SER A 616 -109.63 -107.90 20.18
N MET A 617 -109.14 -108.03 18.94
CA MET A 617 -109.67 -108.96 17.93
C MET A 617 -109.23 -110.41 18.15
N VAL A 618 -108.08 -110.62 18.81
CA VAL A 618 -107.56 -111.93 19.19
C VAL A 618 -108.50 -112.64 20.19
N GLU A 619 -108.92 -111.94 21.24
CA GLU A 619 -109.71 -112.53 22.34
C GLU A 619 -111.14 -112.92 21.89
N GLN A 620 -111.76 -112.14 21.00
CA GLN A 620 -113.08 -112.49 20.45
C GLN A 620 -113.04 -113.79 19.63
N THR A 621 -111.99 -114.00 18.83
CA THR A 621 -111.86 -115.18 17.97
C THR A 621 -111.75 -116.47 18.80
N ARG A 622 -111.11 -116.39 19.96
CA ARG A 622 -110.96 -117.49 20.93
C ARG A 622 -112.31 -117.96 21.49
N GLN A 623 -113.20 -117.05 21.87
CA GLN A 623 -114.52 -117.40 22.47
C GLN A 623 -115.46 -118.15 21.51
N VAL A 624 -115.45 -117.82 20.22
CA VAL A 624 -116.30 -118.46 19.20
C VAL A 624 -115.97 -119.96 19.05
N THR A 625 -114.69 -120.31 19.16
CA THR A 625 -114.19 -121.68 18.93
C THR A 625 -114.67 -122.67 20.00
N ASP A 626 -114.72 -122.25 21.26
CA ASP A 626 -115.12 -123.13 22.37
C ASP A 626 -116.63 -123.42 22.37
N SER A 627 -117.46 -122.41 22.04
CA SER A 627 -118.93 -122.56 22.02
C SER A 627 -119.43 -123.57 20.97
N MET A 628 -118.75 -123.69 19.83
CA MET A 628 -119.14 -124.62 18.75
C MET A 628 -118.90 -126.10 19.10
N LYS A 629 -117.98 -126.41 20.03
CA LYS A 629 -117.74 -127.78 20.49
C LYS A 629 -118.87 -128.31 21.38
N GLU A 630 -119.54 -127.44 22.14
CA GLU A 630 -120.59 -127.83 23.07
C GLU A 630 -121.89 -128.19 22.34
N GLN A 631 -122.27 -127.43 21.29
CA GLN A 631 -123.46 -127.72 20.48
C GLN A 631 -123.41 -129.09 19.78
N ALA A 632 -122.22 -129.56 19.38
CA ALA A 632 -122.06 -130.83 18.68
C ALA A 632 -122.51 -132.05 19.53
N ALA A 633 -122.35 -131.99 20.85
CA ALA A 633 -122.74 -133.08 21.76
C ALA A 633 -124.26 -133.17 21.96
N GLY A 634 -124.99 -132.05 21.86
CA GLY A 634 -126.43 -132.00 22.15
C GLY A 634 -127.32 -132.68 21.11
N VAL A 635 -126.85 -132.84 19.87
CA VAL A 635 -127.65 -133.42 18.77
C VAL A 635 -127.82 -134.94 18.91
N GLU A 636 -126.82 -135.65 19.48
CA GLU A 636 -126.78 -137.12 19.47
C GLU A 636 -127.77 -137.79 20.45
N ASP A 637 -128.14 -137.11 21.55
CA ASP A 637 -129.14 -137.63 22.50
C ASP A 637 -130.59 -137.45 22.03
N ILE A 638 -130.85 -136.50 21.12
CA ILE A 638 -132.20 -136.30 20.55
C ILE A 638 -132.57 -137.52 19.67
N ILE A 639 -131.61 -138.07 18.92
CA ILE A 639 -131.80 -139.24 18.04
C ILE A 639 -132.31 -140.46 18.84
N LYS A 640 -131.78 -140.70 20.05
CA LYS A 640 -132.21 -141.82 20.91
C LYS A 640 -133.66 -141.69 21.36
N SER A 641 -134.17 -140.46 21.49
CA SER A 641 -135.51 -140.19 22.03
C SER A 641 -136.63 -140.53 21.04
N VAL A 642 -136.41 -140.32 19.74
CA VAL A 642 -137.40 -140.59 18.68
C VAL A 642 -137.75 -142.08 18.58
N ILE A 643 -136.78 -142.97 18.84
CA ILE A 643 -136.97 -144.43 18.75
C ILE A 643 -138.00 -144.94 19.78
N ASN A 644 -138.02 -144.40 21.00
CA ASN A 644 -138.93 -144.84 22.06
C ASN A 644 -140.42 -144.52 21.78
N ALA A 645 -140.71 -143.42 21.07
CA ALA A 645 -142.09 -143.07 20.72
C ALA A 645 -142.75 -144.12 19.80
N ARG A 646 -141.94 -144.82 19.00
CA ARG A 646 -142.40 -145.73 17.93
C ARG A 646 -143.06 -147.00 18.45
N GLU A 647 -142.73 -147.46 19.66
CA GLU A 647 -143.29 -148.70 20.23
C GLU A 647 -144.55 -148.47 21.08
N GLN A 648 -144.80 -147.26 21.60
CA GLN A 648 -145.98 -146.98 22.43
C GLN A 648 -147.29 -147.02 21.62
N VAL A 649 -147.30 -146.47 20.40
CA VAL A 649 -148.47 -146.42 19.50
C VAL A 649 -149.07 -147.82 19.24
N LYS A 650 -148.18 -148.82 19.16
CA LYS A 650 -148.48 -150.23 18.84
C LYS A 650 -149.27 -150.97 19.93
N GLN A 651 -149.20 -150.51 21.19
CA GLN A 651 -149.92 -151.16 22.30
C GLN A 651 -151.40 -150.78 22.34
N ILE A 652 -151.74 -149.54 21.99
CA ILE A 652 -153.11 -148.98 22.05
C ILE A 652 -154.06 -149.72 21.09
N THR A 653 -153.58 -150.07 19.89
CA THR A 653 -154.35 -150.79 18.87
C THR A 653 -154.88 -152.15 19.35
N THR A 654 -154.14 -152.85 20.22
CA THR A 654 -154.50 -154.20 20.66
C THR A 654 -155.64 -154.21 21.69
N ALA A 655 -155.69 -153.22 22.59
CA ALA A 655 -156.66 -153.18 23.69
C ALA A 655 -158.11 -152.94 23.22
N THR A 656 -158.30 -152.24 22.10
CA THR A 656 -159.61 -151.79 21.61
C THR A 656 -160.50 -152.93 21.09
N VAL A 657 -159.90 -154.07 20.71
CA VAL A 657 -160.64 -155.20 20.11
C VAL A 657 -161.49 -155.96 21.13
N GLU A 658 -160.99 -156.19 22.35
CA GLU A 658 -161.61 -157.16 23.28
C GLU A 658 -162.84 -156.60 24.02
N GLN A 659 -162.93 -155.29 24.25
CA GLN A 659 -164.08 -154.66 24.92
C GLN A 659 -165.42 -154.88 24.19
N THR A 660 -165.38 -154.95 22.85
CA THR A 660 -166.55 -155.13 21.97
C THR A 660 -167.37 -156.39 22.29
N LYS A 661 -166.80 -157.33 23.04
CA LYS A 661 -167.34 -158.67 23.33
C LYS A 661 -168.13 -158.79 24.64
N GLN A 662 -168.10 -157.76 25.50
CA GLN A 662 -168.82 -157.79 26.78
C GLN A 662 -170.26 -157.23 26.70
N SER A 663 -170.56 -156.33 25.77
CA SER A 663 -171.84 -155.59 25.74
C SER A 663 -173.08 -156.48 25.48
N GLU A 664 -172.95 -157.60 24.75
CA GLU A 664 -174.10 -158.44 24.40
C GLU A 664 -174.78 -159.14 25.60
N GLN A 665 -174.05 -159.41 26.70
CA GLN A 665 -174.61 -160.17 27.82
C GLN A 665 -175.49 -159.32 28.76
N MET A 666 -175.34 -157.99 28.73
CA MET A 666 -175.93 -157.10 29.74
C MET A 666 -177.41 -156.75 29.48
N VAL A 667 -177.88 -156.92 28.25
CA VAL A 667 -179.23 -156.55 27.76
C VAL A 667 -180.37 -157.35 28.45
N LYS A 668 -180.07 -158.47 29.10
CA LYS A 668 -181.08 -159.51 29.40
C LYS A 668 -181.68 -159.52 30.82
N ALA A 669 -181.43 -158.50 31.65
CA ALA A 669 -181.65 -158.59 33.10
C ALA A 669 -182.56 -157.52 33.75
N MET A 670 -182.96 -156.46 33.07
CA MET A 670 -183.02 -155.14 33.76
C MET A 670 -184.42 -154.47 33.92
N GLU A 671 -185.45 -154.79 33.15
CA GLU A 671 -186.56 -153.84 32.87
C GLU A 671 -187.69 -153.62 33.96
N ASN A 672 -187.46 -152.90 35.11
CA ASN A 672 -188.49 -152.68 36.20
C ASN A 672 -188.60 -151.28 37.20
N PHE A 673 -188.49 -149.80 36.99
CA PHE A 673 -188.70 -148.40 37.92
C PHE A 673 -188.71 -146.62 37.55
N THR A 674 -188.49 -145.37 38.37
CA THR A 674 -187.90 -143.72 38.24
C THR A 674 -186.82 -142.64 39.26
N ASN A 675 -185.96 -141.42 38.99
CA ASN A 675 -185.10 -140.03 39.61
C ASN A 675 -183.45 -139.31 39.91
N GLN A 676 -182.88 -137.92 39.67
CA GLN A 676 -181.77 -136.65 40.17
C GLN A 676 -180.02 -136.19 40.18
N ALA A 677 -179.02 -135.05 40.42
CA ALA A 677 -178.44 -133.44 40.51
C ALA A 677 -176.79 -132.84 40.99
N GLU A 678 -175.85 -131.65 41.16
CA GLU A 678 -175.18 -130.09 40.86
C GLU A 678 -173.74 -129.21 41.54
N GLN A 679 -172.96 -127.99 41.10
CA GLN A 679 -171.94 -126.66 41.60
C GLN A 679 -170.21 -126.26 41.74
N VAL A 680 -169.23 -125.11 41.98
CA VAL A 680 -168.70 -123.48 41.98
C VAL A 680 -167.10 -122.77 42.44
N THR A 681 -166.44 -121.42 42.30
CA THR A 681 -165.00 -120.65 42.87
C THR A 681 -164.11 -119.13 42.48
N THR A 682 -162.92 -118.45 43.08
CA THR A 682 -162.00 -117.01 42.83
C THR A 682 -160.51 -116.46 43.62
N ALA A 683 -159.49 -115.35 43.75
CA ALA A 683 -158.75 -113.86 43.39
C ALA A 683 -157.23 -113.15 44.01
N MET A 684 -156.45 -111.90 43.74
CA MET A 684 -154.99 -111.18 44.28
C MET A 684 -154.19 -109.62 43.96
N VAL A 685 -153.05 -108.87 44.61
CA VAL A 685 -152.10 -107.49 44.28
C VAL A 685 -150.71 -106.71 45.09
N GLU A 686 -149.79 -105.63 44.62
CA GLU A 686 -148.72 -104.35 45.04
C GLU A 686 -147.10 -104.13 45.70
N GLN A 687 -146.05 -103.08 45.93
CA GLN A 687 -145.17 -101.67 45.61
C GLN A 687 -143.80 -101.06 46.53
N THR A 688 -142.77 -99.97 46.64
CA THR A 688 -141.70 -98.82 46.03
C THR A 688 -140.62 -97.71 46.90
N ALA A 689 -139.28 -97.07 46.63
CA ALA A 689 -138.39 -95.70 47.14
C ALA A 689 -136.66 -95.25 47.21
N GLY A 690 -135.96 -93.93 47.38
CA GLY A 690 -134.41 -93.38 47.84
C GLY A 690 -133.38 -91.97 47.47
N VAL A 691 -132.23 -91.30 48.18
CA VAL A 691 -131.01 -90.13 47.82
C VAL A 691 -129.84 -89.24 48.82
N THR A 692 -128.56 -88.49 48.54
CA THR A 692 -127.55 -87.28 49.26
C THR A 692 -125.82 -86.96 49.07
N GLU A 693 -124.66 -86.02 49.38
CA GLU A 693 -123.90 -84.53 49.75
C GLU A 693 -122.16 -84.11 49.89
N ILE A 694 -121.38 -82.83 50.09
CA ILE A 694 -119.75 -82.30 50.03
C ILE A 694 -118.81 -80.88 50.63
N ILE A 695 -117.34 -80.57 50.70
CA ILE A 695 -116.25 -79.23 50.65
C ILE A 695 -114.85 -78.60 51.60
N LYS A 696 -113.59 -77.84 51.26
CA LYS A 696 -112.37 -76.89 52.04
C LYS A 696 -110.89 -76.12 51.43
N GLY A 697 -109.64 -75.34 51.80
CA GLY A 697 -108.48 -74.59 52.81
C GLY A 697 -107.01 -73.61 52.46
N VAL A 698 -105.90 -73.00 53.27
CA VAL A 698 -104.57 -71.94 53.00
C VAL A 698 -103.08 -71.48 53.91
N THR A 699 -101.93 -70.53 53.67
CA THR A 699 -100.44 -70.10 54.43
C THR A 699 -99.22 -68.81 54.16
N ASN A 700 -98.01 -68.30 54.92
CA ASN A 700 -96.89 -67.00 54.83
C ASN A 700 -95.18 -66.73 55.40
N ALA A 701 -94.26 -65.51 55.47
CA ALA A 701 -92.58 -65.18 55.72
C ALA A 701 -91.57 -63.80 56.31
N ARG A 702 -90.09 -63.45 56.29
CA ARG A 702 -89.00 -62.35 56.99
C ARG A 702 -87.31 -62.08 56.73
N GLU A 703 -86.23 -61.47 57.46
CA GLU A 703 -85.66 -60.13 58.11
C GLU A 703 -84.10 -59.97 58.65
N GLN A 704 -83.53 -58.74 58.93
CA GLN A 704 -82.28 -58.18 59.66
C GLN A 704 -81.10 -58.98 60.35
N VAL A 705 -79.84 -58.51 60.11
CA VAL A 705 -78.82 -58.01 61.10
C VAL A 705 -78.01 -56.86 60.43
N ARG A 706 -78.37 -55.58 60.60
CA ARG A 706 -77.87 -54.63 61.64
C ARG A 706 -76.34 -54.39 61.59
N GLN A 707 -75.84 -53.34 60.93
CA GLN A 707 -75.80 -51.91 61.33
C GLN A 707 -74.99 -51.55 62.59
N ILE A 708 -74.17 -50.49 62.42
CA ILE A 708 -73.72 -49.48 63.40
C ILE A 708 -72.78 -49.97 64.53
N THR A 709 -71.55 -49.46 64.51
CA THR A 709 -70.85 -48.68 65.57
C THR A 709 -69.46 -48.30 65.01
N THR A 710 -69.21 -47.04 64.57
CA THR A 710 -68.53 -45.95 65.33
C THR A 710 -67.03 -46.25 65.56
N ALA A 711 -66.04 -45.37 65.33
CA ALA A 711 -65.97 -43.89 65.35
C ALA A 711 -65.37 -43.30 64.03
N THR A 712 -65.62 -42.05 63.61
CA THR A 712 -65.14 -40.75 64.17
C THR A 712 -63.60 -40.77 64.30
N ASP A 713 -62.82 -39.96 63.56
CA ASP A 713 -62.88 -38.49 63.36
C ASP A 713 -62.68 -38.08 61.88
N GLU A 714 -62.93 -36.84 61.40
CA GLU A 714 -63.61 -35.63 61.92
C GLU A 714 -64.16 -34.90 60.65
N GLN A 715 -65.41 -34.42 60.59
CA GLN A 715 -65.84 -33.06 60.95
C GLN A 715 -64.87 -31.90 60.60
N ALA A 716 -65.29 -30.77 60.03
CA ALA A 716 -66.59 -30.39 59.46
C ALA A 716 -66.48 -29.07 58.66
N LYS A 717 -67.61 -28.66 58.04
CA LYS A 717 -67.89 -27.37 57.36
C LYS A 717 -67.27 -27.26 55.96
N LYS A 718 -68.02 -27.10 54.86
CA LYS A 718 -69.26 -26.36 54.48
C LYS A 718 -68.94 -25.04 53.76
N ALA A 719 -69.29 -25.02 52.47
CA ALA A 719 -69.79 -23.85 51.72
C ALA A 719 -68.78 -22.69 51.49
N GLN A 720 -69.00 -21.72 50.60
CA GLN A 720 -70.13 -21.49 49.68
C GLN A 720 -69.60 -20.92 48.35
N GLU A 721 -70.44 -20.95 47.31
CA GLU A 721 -70.26 -20.18 46.08
C GLU A 721 -70.45 -18.66 46.29
N VAL A 722 -70.27 -17.90 45.20
CA VAL A 722 -70.54 -16.46 45.01
C VAL A 722 -71.78 -15.92 45.77
N VAL A 723 -71.64 -14.76 46.45
CA VAL A 723 -72.57 -13.59 46.42
C VAL A 723 -72.11 -12.47 47.39
N ASN A 724 -72.36 -11.21 47.02
CA ASN A 724 -72.00 -9.92 47.67
C ASN A 724 -70.49 -9.55 47.58
N ALA A 725 -70.09 -8.30 47.33
CA ALA A 725 -70.79 -7.03 47.04
C ALA A 725 -70.41 -6.56 45.60
N VAL A 726 -71.28 -5.99 44.75
CA VAL A 726 -72.13 -4.78 44.88
C VAL A 726 -71.33 -3.47 44.77
N GLU A 727 -71.91 -2.52 44.04
CA GLU A 727 -71.47 -1.12 43.80
C GLU A 727 -70.27 -0.84 42.88
N SER A 728 -70.65 -0.69 41.60
CA SER A 728 -70.51 0.58 40.87
C SER A 728 -69.20 0.91 40.16
N ILE A 729 -69.24 0.68 38.84
CA ILE A 729 -68.74 1.67 37.87
C ILE A 729 -69.56 2.96 38.05
N THR A 730 -69.10 3.89 38.90
CA THR A 730 -69.47 5.32 38.85
C THR A 730 -68.34 6.13 39.48
N ASN A 731 -67.60 6.83 38.61
CA ASN A 731 -66.42 7.69 38.83
C ASN A 731 -65.05 7.01 38.70
N GLN A 732 -64.09 7.54 37.94
CA GLN A 732 -64.04 8.64 36.96
C GLN A 732 -62.79 8.34 36.10
N ALA A 733 -62.75 8.23 34.77
CA ALA A 733 -63.64 8.63 33.67
C ALA A 733 -63.77 10.14 33.40
N ASN A 734 -63.26 11.02 34.28
CA ASN A 734 -63.16 12.47 34.02
C ASN A 734 -62.03 13.11 34.85
N GLN A 735 -60.75 12.91 34.50
CA GLN A 735 -59.71 13.91 34.82
C GLN A 735 -58.47 13.91 33.91
N VAL A 736 -58.63 13.55 32.63
CA VAL A 736 -57.75 14.07 31.55
C VAL A 736 -58.25 15.46 31.14
N THR A 737 -58.57 16.30 32.12
CA THR A 737 -59.26 17.59 31.95
C THR A 737 -58.81 18.64 32.97
N GLU A 738 -57.68 18.44 33.64
CA GLU A 738 -57.07 19.45 34.52
C GLU A 738 -55.58 19.69 34.25
N SER A 739 -55.13 19.36 33.03
CA SER A 739 -53.80 19.70 32.46
C SER A 739 -53.57 21.21 32.26
N VAL A 740 -54.38 22.08 32.89
CA VAL A 740 -54.40 23.54 32.71
C VAL A 740 -54.69 24.26 34.05
N LYS A 741 -54.30 23.69 35.20
CA LYS A 741 -54.63 24.30 36.51
C LYS A 741 -53.61 24.20 37.64
N GLU A 742 -52.43 23.65 37.41
CA GLU A 742 -51.25 23.85 38.30
C GLU A 742 -50.21 24.80 37.68
N GLN A 743 -50.66 25.67 36.75
CA GLN A 743 -49.84 26.66 36.06
C GLN A 743 -50.22 28.12 36.45
N VAL A 744 -50.40 28.38 37.74
CA VAL A 744 -50.72 29.73 38.27
C VAL A 744 -49.94 30.09 39.55
N THR A 745 -49.79 29.18 40.52
CA THR A 745 -49.29 29.51 41.87
C THR A 745 -47.77 29.30 42.04
N GLY A 746 -46.99 29.76 41.07
CA GLY A 746 -45.51 29.76 41.11
C GLY A 746 -44.89 31.15 40.92
N VAL A 747 -45.70 32.21 41.02
CA VAL A 747 -45.34 33.58 40.61
C VAL A 747 -45.15 34.55 41.80
N GLU A 748 -45.68 34.23 42.99
CA GLU A 748 -45.65 35.15 44.14
C GLU A 748 -44.34 35.11 44.95
N GLU A 749 -43.60 33.99 44.94
CA GLU A 749 -42.29 33.90 45.61
C GLU A 749 -41.19 34.67 44.83
N ILE A 750 -41.31 34.76 43.50
CA ILE A 750 -40.36 35.50 42.64
C ILE A 750 -40.53 37.03 42.79
N ILE A 751 -41.73 37.51 43.11
CA ILE A 751 -42.00 38.95 43.26
C ILE A 751 -41.47 39.51 44.60
N THR A 752 -41.46 38.70 45.65
CA THR A 752 -41.05 39.15 47.00
C THR A 752 -39.53 39.35 47.11
N GLY A 753 -38.73 38.41 46.61
CA GLY A 753 -37.25 38.49 46.68
C GLY A 753 -36.62 39.66 45.91
N VAL A 754 -37.34 40.27 44.97
CA VAL A 754 -36.86 41.42 44.15
C VAL A 754 -36.97 42.76 44.91
N VAL A 755 -37.75 42.82 46.00
CA VAL A 755 -37.92 44.05 46.79
C VAL A 755 -36.78 44.26 47.79
N GLU A 756 -36.37 43.22 48.52
CA GLU A 756 -35.31 43.31 49.53
C GLU A 756 -33.92 43.54 48.91
N ALA A 757 -33.67 42.99 47.73
CA ALA A 757 -32.43 43.20 46.96
C ALA A 757 -32.20 44.67 46.55
N ARG A 758 -33.23 45.53 46.53
CA ARG A 758 -33.11 46.92 46.06
C ARG A 758 -32.59 47.91 47.11
N GLU A 759 -32.79 47.67 48.40
CA GLU A 759 -32.36 48.62 49.43
C GLU A 759 -30.88 48.43 49.83
N GLN A 760 -30.35 47.21 49.76
CA GLN A 760 -28.91 46.97 49.97
C GLN A 760 -28.05 47.64 48.87
N VAL A 761 -28.49 47.61 47.61
CA VAL A 761 -27.82 48.31 46.50
C VAL A 761 -27.77 49.83 46.73
N ARG A 762 -28.83 50.41 47.30
CA ARG A 762 -28.94 51.86 47.53
C ARG A 762 -27.92 52.39 48.53
N GLN A 763 -27.49 51.58 49.51
CA GLN A 763 -26.45 51.96 50.47
C GLN A 763 -25.03 51.83 49.88
N VAL A 764 -24.79 50.88 48.98
CA VAL A 764 -23.49 50.71 48.28
C VAL A 764 -23.23 51.84 47.28
N THR A 765 -24.27 52.36 46.62
CA THR A 765 -24.14 53.41 45.60
C THR A 765 -23.59 54.74 46.15
N VAL A 766 -23.81 55.04 47.44
CA VAL A 766 -23.30 56.28 48.05
C VAL A 766 -21.81 56.19 48.39
N ALA A 767 -21.29 54.99 48.69
CA ALA A 767 -19.87 54.78 48.96
C ALA A 767 -19.00 54.77 47.69
N THR A 768 -19.54 54.30 46.56
CA THR A 768 -18.78 54.18 45.30
C THR A 768 -18.59 55.50 44.55
N VAL A 769 -19.43 56.51 44.79
CA VAL A 769 -19.26 57.86 44.18
C VAL A 769 -17.99 58.55 44.68
N GLU A 770 -17.64 58.42 45.97
CA GLU A 770 -16.45 59.10 46.50
C GLU A 770 -15.15 58.32 46.20
N GLN A 771 -15.22 57.00 45.99
CA GLN A 771 -14.09 56.21 45.45
C GLN A 771 -13.79 56.52 43.98
N ALA A 772 -14.77 56.96 43.18
CA ALA A 772 -14.56 57.30 41.77
C ALA A 772 -13.51 58.41 41.57
N LYS A 773 -13.38 59.36 42.51
CA LYS A 773 -12.34 60.41 42.48
C LYS A 773 -10.92 59.90 42.80
N GLN A 774 -10.76 58.74 43.44
CA GLN A 774 -9.45 58.10 43.59
C GLN A 774 -9.13 57.16 42.43
N ALA A 775 -10.14 56.55 41.80
CA ALA A 775 -9.97 55.71 40.63
C ALA A 775 -9.32 56.45 39.44
N GLU A 776 -9.63 57.74 39.23
CA GLU A 776 -9.06 58.55 38.13
C GLU A 776 -7.52 58.68 38.21
N SER A 777 -6.98 58.85 39.43
CA SER A 777 -5.53 58.86 39.69
C SER A 777 -4.90 57.47 39.51
N VAL A 778 -5.58 56.41 40.00
CA VAL A 778 -5.11 55.03 39.86
C VAL A 778 -5.14 54.56 38.41
N VAL A 779 -6.11 54.99 37.60
CA VAL A 779 -6.16 54.67 36.15
C VAL A 779 -5.03 55.35 35.38
N GLN A 780 -4.67 56.60 35.69
CA GLN A 780 -3.49 57.23 35.08
C GLN A 780 -2.18 56.52 35.50
N SER A 781 -2.05 56.16 36.78
CA SER A 781 -0.89 55.38 37.26
C SER A 781 -0.84 53.97 36.66
N ALA A 782 -1.99 53.32 36.47
CA ALA A 782 -2.09 52.01 35.85
C ALA A 782 -1.75 52.08 34.35
N GLN A 783 -2.25 53.08 33.61
CA GLN A 783 -1.89 53.28 32.20
C GLN A 783 -0.38 53.54 32.05
N SER A 784 0.21 54.34 32.93
CA SER A 784 1.67 54.54 32.95
C SER A 784 2.43 53.27 33.30
N MET A 785 1.93 52.46 34.25
CA MET A 785 2.50 51.15 34.57
C MET A 785 2.32 50.12 33.45
N THR A 786 1.23 50.15 32.69
CA THR A 786 1.02 49.28 31.53
C THR A 786 1.99 49.65 30.41
N ASN A 787 2.10 50.93 30.06
CA ASN A 787 3.08 51.40 29.07
C ASN A 787 4.52 51.12 29.52
N GLN A 788 4.83 51.22 30.82
CA GLN A 788 6.16 50.95 31.35
C GLN A 788 6.43 49.45 31.54
N ALA A 789 5.41 48.62 31.77
CA ALA A 789 5.50 47.16 31.71
C ALA A 789 5.63 46.66 30.27
N GLU A 790 5.02 47.32 29.29
CA GLU A 790 5.20 47.07 27.86
C GLU A 790 6.60 47.48 27.40
N MET A 791 7.12 48.62 27.85
CA MET A 791 8.54 48.98 27.68
C MET A 791 9.49 47.98 28.33
N VAL A 792 9.22 47.51 29.56
CA VAL A 792 10.07 46.52 30.24
C VAL A 792 9.94 45.14 29.60
N THR A 793 8.76 44.75 29.12
CA THR A 793 8.55 43.49 28.39
C THR A 793 9.26 43.54 27.05
N ASN A 794 9.14 44.63 26.29
CA ASN A 794 9.89 44.82 25.05
C ASN A 794 11.39 44.87 25.31
N ALA A 795 11.88 45.57 26.33
CA ALA A 795 13.30 45.58 26.70
C ALA A 795 13.80 44.22 27.21
N THR A 796 12.93 43.39 27.82
CA THR A 796 13.27 42.02 28.24
C THR A 796 13.25 41.05 27.05
N ILE A 797 12.38 41.28 26.06
CA ILE A 797 12.38 40.57 24.77
C ILE A 797 13.60 40.99 23.94
N GLU A 798 14.02 42.25 23.99
CA GLU A 798 15.20 42.79 23.33
C GLU A 798 16.49 42.30 24.01
N GLN A 799 16.52 42.16 25.33
CA GLN A 799 17.60 41.50 26.07
C GLN A 799 17.61 39.97 25.89
N ALA A 800 16.45 39.32 25.75
CA ALA A 800 16.37 37.90 25.39
C ALA A 800 16.82 37.67 23.94
N GLY A 801 16.46 38.59 23.03
CA GLY A 801 16.97 38.64 21.66
C GLY A 801 18.48 38.83 21.62
N GLY A 802 19.04 39.73 22.44
CA GLY A 802 20.48 39.87 22.63
C GLY A 802 21.15 38.62 23.23
N ALA A 803 20.47 37.87 24.09
CA ALA A 803 20.96 36.58 24.59
C ALA A 803 20.89 35.47 23.53
N GLU A 804 19.87 35.48 22.66
CA GLU A 804 19.75 34.58 21.50
C GLU A 804 20.74 34.95 20.38
N GLU A 805 21.00 36.23 20.15
CA GLU A 805 22.04 36.75 19.27
C GLU A 805 23.43 36.35 19.78
N ILE A 806 23.75 36.59 21.06
CA ILE A 806 24.99 36.10 21.69
C ILE A 806 25.09 34.56 21.65
N THR A 807 23.98 33.83 21.81
CA THR A 807 23.97 32.35 21.68
C THR A 807 24.21 31.91 20.24
N ASN A 808 23.66 32.63 19.26
CA ASN A 808 23.87 32.37 17.83
C ASN A 808 25.28 32.78 17.37
N ASP A 809 25.87 33.84 17.92
CA ASP A 809 27.25 34.25 17.69
C ASP A 809 28.24 33.29 18.36
N ILE A 810 27.98 32.83 19.59
CA ILE A 810 28.78 31.78 20.23
C ILE A 810 28.64 30.45 19.47
N ARG A 811 27.46 30.15 18.92
CA ARG A 811 27.23 28.99 18.06
C ARG A 811 27.94 29.13 16.71
N SER A 812 27.92 30.30 16.09
CA SER A 812 28.63 30.60 14.84
C SER A 812 30.15 30.58 15.07
N ALA A 813 30.65 31.18 16.14
CA ALA A 813 32.06 31.13 16.55
C ALA A 813 32.51 29.70 16.90
N LYS A 814 31.62 28.85 17.45
CA LYS A 814 31.86 27.42 17.66
C LYS A 814 31.89 26.64 16.34
N GLU A 815 30.98 26.92 15.41
CA GLU A 815 30.96 26.34 14.06
C GLU A 815 32.19 26.77 13.26
N GLN A 816 32.60 28.04 13.34
CA GLN A 816 33.85 28.58 12.78
C GLN A 816 35.08 27.95 13.45
N MET A 817 35.13 27.81 14.78
CA MET A 817 36.22 27.10 15.46
C MET A 817 36.28 25.61 15.09
N LEU A 818 35.15 24.96 14.85
CA LEU A 818 35.11 23.58 14.34
C LEU A 818 35.61 23.50 12.90
N GLN A 819 35.23 24.45 12.03
CA GLN A 819 35.76 24.56 10.67
C GLN A 819 37.26 24.86 10.66
N ILE A 820 37.74 25.77 11.52
CA ILE A 820 39.17 26.09 11.70
C ILE A 820 39.91 24.87 12.27
N THR A 821 39.33 24.12 13.21
CA THR A 821 39.93 22.88 13.73
C THR A 821 40.01 21.81 12.65
N SER A 822 38.96 21.63 11.85
CA SER A 822 38.94 20.71 10.71
C SER A 822 39.96 21.12 9.64
N ALA A 823 40.07 22.41 9.34
CA ALA A 823 41.04 22.96 8.40
C ALA A 823 42.48 22.84 8.92
N LEU A 824 42.70 22.93 10.24
CA LEU A 824 44.00 22.69 10.88
C LEU A 824 44.35 21.20 10.92
N GLU A 825 43.39 20.29 11.10
CA GLU A 825 43.65 18.84 10.99
C GLU A 825 43.86 18.41 9.52
N GLU A 826 43.14 18.99 8.56
CA GLU A 826 43.38 18.81 7.12
C GLU A 826 44.74 19.41 6.70
N GLN A 827 45.09 20.61 7.15
CA GLN A 827 46.44 21.18 6.98
C GLN A 827 47.49 20.28 7.63
N THR A 828 47.29 19.79 8.86
CA THR A 828 48.25 18.89 9.52
C THR A 828 48.45 17.60 8.72
N LYS A 829 47.39 17.08 8.09
CA LYS A 829 47.42 15.91 7.20
C LYS A 829 48.13 16.22 5.87
N GLN A 830 47.90 17.40 5.28
CA GLN A 830 48.66 17.90 4.13
C GLN A 830 50.14 18.13 4.47
N THR A 831 50.47 18.72 5.62
CA THR A 831 51.84 18.91 6.11
C THR A 831 52.53 17.58 6.34
N ARG A 832 51.85 16.55 6.87
CA ARG A 832 52.42 15.18 6.93
C ARG A 832 52.66 14.59 5.55
N SER A 833 51.77 14.82 4.59
CA SER A 833 51.96 14.40 3.19
C SER A 833 53.18 15.11 2.57
N ILE A 834 53.29 16.43 2.77
CA ILE A 834 54.44 17.24 2.35
C ILE A 834 55.72 16.79 3.04
N VAL A 835 55.69 16.42 4.32
CA VAL A 835 56.86 15.84 5.03
C VAL A 835 57.24 14.48 4.45
N SER A 836 56.28 13.61 4.09
CA SER A 836 56.57 12.36 3.39
C SER A 836 57.23 12.63 2.04
N ILE A 837 56.60 13.46 1.19
CA ILE A 837 57.12 13.85 -0.13
C ILE A 837 58.50 14.51 0.00
N THR A 838 58.72 15.34 1.02
CA THR A 838 60.03 15.97 1.30
C THR A 838 61.06 14.92 1.75
N SER A 839 60.67 13.91 2.53
CA SER A 839 61.54 12.80 2.90
C SER A 839 61.88 11.93 1.69
N ASP A 840 60.91 11.65 0.81
CA ASP A 840 61.09 10.86 -0.40
C ASP A 840 61.99 11.60 -1.41
N VAL A 841 61.78 12.91 -1.59
CA VAL A 841 62.65 13.80 -2.38
C VAL A 841 64.04 13.94 -1.74
N THR A 842 64.16 13.95 -0.41
CA THR A 842 65.47 13.95 0.27
C THR A 842 66.21 12.63 0.04
N ASN A 843 65.53 11.49 0.18
CA ASN A 843 66.09 10.16 -0.11
C ASN A 843 66.49 10.03 -1.58
N GLN A 844 65.70 10.57 -2.51
CA GLN A 844 66.04 10.61 -3.94
C GLN A 844 67.19 11.57 -4.23
N ALA A 845 67.28 12.72 -3.56
CA ALA A 845 68.42 13.62 -3.68
C ALA A 845 69.71 13.00 -3.13
N GLU A 846 69.64 12.21 -2.05
CA GLU A 846 70.78 11.47 -1.49
C GLU A 846 71.23 10.34 -2.45
N LEU A 847 70.28 9.59 -3.03
CA LEU A 847 70.56 8.60 -4.09
C LEU A 847 71.16 9.24 -5.36
N VAL A 848 70.67 10.41 -5.79
CA VAL A 848 71.24 11.16 -6.92
C VAL A 848 72.64 11.66 -6.56
N THR A 849 72.85 12.21 -5.36
CA THR A 849 74.18 12.65 -4.90
C THR A 849 75.18 11.48 -4.91
N GLN A 850 74.78 10.30 -4.41
CA GLN A 850 75.61 9.10 -4.47
C GLN A 850 75.90 8.69 -5.93
N SER A 851 74.90 8.64 -6.80
CA SER A 851 75.08 8.27 -8.21
C SER A 851 75.97 9.27 -8.97
N THR A 852 75.85 10.57 -8.68
CA THR A 852 76.71 11.63 -9.23
C THR A 852 78.13 11.54 -8.68
N SER A 853 78.31 11.13 -7.42
CA SER A 853 79.64 10.85 -6.84
C SER A 853 80.30 9.63 -7.51
N GLU A 854 79.54 8.54 -7.70
CA GLU A 854 79.99 7.34 -8.42
C GLU A 854 80.35 7.66 -9.89
N GLN A 855 79.55 8.48 -10.59
CA GLN A 855 79.88 8.98 -11.93
C GLN A 855 81.12 9.88 -11.94
N THR A 856 81.29 10.72 -10.92
CA THR A 856 82.48 11.59 -10.77
C THR A 856 83.75 10.76 -10.59
N GLU A 857 83.71 9.70 -9.80
CA GLU A 857 84.84 8.77 -9.65
C GLU A 857 85.10 7.98 -10.95
N LEU A 858 84.05 7.57 -11.66
CA LEU A 858 84.17 6.94 -12.98
C LEU A 858 84.81 7.87 -14.02
N ILE A 859 84.38 9.13 -14.09
CA ILE A 859 84.94 10.17 -14.97
C ILE A 859 86.42 10.45 -14.64
N LYS A 860 86.77 10.45 -13.36
CA LYS A 860 88.15 10.63 -12.87
C LYS A 860 89.08 9.48 -13.28
N ASP A 861 88.59 8.24 -13.26
CA ASP A 861 89.35 7.08 -13.76
C ASP A 861 89.37 6.99 -15.30
N ILE A 862 88.30 7.42 -16.00
CA ILE A 862 88.34 7.63 -17.46
C ILE A 862 89.41 8.67 -17.82
N THR A 863 89.47 9.79 -17.09
CA THR A 863 90.48 10.85 -17.29
C THR A 863 91.91 10.33 -17.06
N LYS A 864 92.14 9.51 -16.03
CA LYS A 864 93.43 8.79 -15.86
C LYS A 864 93.74 7.87 -17.03
N SER A 865 92.75 7.16 -17.55
CA SER A 865 92.92 6.21 -18.64
C SER A 865 93.27 6.92 -19.95
N ILE A 866 92.62 8.05 -20.23
CA ILE A 866 92.93 8.95 -21.35
C ILE A 866 94.35 9.53 -21.20
N ALA A 867 94.74 9.95 -20.00
CA ALA A 867 96.11 10.43 -19.73
C ALA A 867 97.17 9.33 -19.99
N ASN A 868 96.94 8.09 -19.52
CA ASN A 868 97.79 6.93 -19.83
C ASN A 868 97.87 6.65 -21.35
N ILE A 869 96.76 6.80 -22.09
CA ILE A 869 96.73 6.63 -23.54
C ILE A 869 97.51 7.76 -24.24
N ALA A 870 97.43 9.00 -23.76
CA ALA A 870 98.18 10.13 -24.28
C ALA A 870 99.70 9.98 -24.03
N ASP A 871 100.10 9.49 -22.86
CA ASP A 871 101.50 9.14 -22.57
C ASP A 871 101.99 7.97 -23.46
N GLN A 872 101.19 6.91 -23.63
CA GLN A 872 101.53 5.82 -24.55
C GLN A 872 101.62 6.27 -26.02
N MET A 873 100.72 7.14 -26.49
CA MET A 873 100.82 7.73 -27.82
C MET A 873 102.06 8.63 -27.95
N THR A 874 102.45 9.34 -26.90
CA THR A 874 103.68 10.15 -26.89
C THR A 874 104.94 9.27 -26.98
N ILE A 875 104.93 8.10 -26.34
CA ILE A 875 105.98 7.06 -26.49
C ILE A 875 106.00 6.53 -27.94
N VAL A 876 104.85 6.12 -28.50
CA VAL A 876 104.75 5.61 -29.89
C VAL A 876 105.19 6.66 -30.91
N THR A 877 104.86 7.95 -30.71
CA THR A 877 105.31 9.08 -31.54
C THR A 877 106.83 9.29 -31.46
N THR A 878 107.45 8.89 -30.35
CA THR A 878 108.90 8.99 -30.14
C THR A 878 109.64 7.82 -30.77
N GLU A 879 109.08 6.60 -30.71
CA GLU A 879 109.67 5.41 -31.35
C GLU A 879 109.49 5.39 -32.88
N THR A 880 108.35 5.86 -33.41
CA THR A 880 108.07 5.89 -34.86
C THR A 880 108.92 6.89 -35.66
N LYS A 881 109.60 7.85 -35.00
CA LYS A 881 110.54 8.80 -35.63
C LYS A 881 111.77 8.16 -36.27
N GLY A 882 112.01 6.86 -36.07
CA GLY A 882 113.12 6.11 -36.68
C GLY A 882 112.82 5.46 -38.04
N LEU A 883 111.58 5.51 -38.54
CA LEU A 883 111.15 4.80 -39.76
C LEU A 883 110.88 5.74 -40.95
N THR A 884 110.97 5.19 -42.16
CA THR A 884 111.11 5.91 -43.44
C THR A 884 109.85 6.64 -43.93
N THR A 885 109.95 7.30 -45.09
CA THR A 885 109.06 8.31 -45.69
C THR A 885 107.59 7.93 -45.99
N GLU A 886 107.06 6.86 -45.40
CA GLU A 886 105.60 6.63 -45.28
C GLU A 886 105.05 7.07 -43.91
N SER A 887 105.92 7.54 -43.00
CA SER A 887 105.56 7.94 -41.63
C SER A 887 104.68 9.20 -41.54
N ASP A 888 104.68 10.07 -42.56
CA ASP A 888 104.13 11.42 -42.46
C ASP A 888 102.60 11.48 -42.26
N ASP A 889 101.85 10.49 -42.76
CA ASP A 889 100.40 10.40 -42.52
C ASP A 889 100.05 9.64 -41.23
N VAL A 890 100.93 8.74 -40.77
CA VAL A 890 100.82 8.11 -39.44
C VAL A 890 101.06 9.16 -38.34
N VAL A 891 102.05 10.04 -38.52
CA VAL A 891 102.30 11.17 -37.60
C VAL A 891 101.12 12.15 -37.60
N LYS A 892 100.52 12.47 -38.76
CA LYS A 892 99.29 13.29 -38.80
C LYS A 892 98.12 12.61 -38.08
N LEU A 893 97.94 11.30 -38.25
CA LEU A 893 96.87 10.55 -37.60
C LEU A 893 97.04 10.51 -36.07
N ILE A 894 98.27 10.27 -35.59
CA ILE A 894 98.58 10.29 -34.15
C ILE A 894 98.44 11.70 -33.58
N GLN A 895 98.88 12.74 -34.30
CA GLN A 895 98.68 14.12 -33.88
C GLN A 895 97.19 14.48 -33.80
N ALA A 896 96.38 14.11 -34.81
CA ALA A 896 94.94 14.33 -34.80
C ALA A 896 94.24 13.62 -33.63
N VAL A 897 94.63 12.38 -33.31
CA VAL A 897 94.10 11.67 -32.12
C VAL A 897 94.59 12.29 -30.82
N LYS A 898 95.80 12.86 -30.77
CA LYS A 898 96.31 13.61 -29.61
C LYS A 898 95.55 14.92 -29.40
N ASP A 899 95.34 15.70 -30.45
CA ASP A 899 94.60 16.96 -30.42
C ASP A 899 93.15 16.70 -30.00
N GLN A 900 92.52 15.66 -30.55
CA GLN A 900 91.17 15.23 -30.19
C GLN A 900 91.09 14.65 -28.76
N SER A 901 92.16 14.04 -28.25
CA SER A 901 92.29 13.61 -26.85
C SER A 901 92.39 14.81 -25.89
N GLU A 902 93.07 15.89 -26.30
CA GLU A 902 93.14 17.14 -25.53
C GLU A 902 91.80 17.89 -25.53
N GLU A 903 91.08 17.94 -26.66
CA GLU A 903 89.69 18.44 -26.72
C GLU A 903 88.75 17.65 -25.78
N ILE A 904 88.79 16.30 -25.83
CA ILE A 904 88.00 15.44 -24.95
C ILE A 904 88.39 15.68 -23.47
N THR A 905 89.66 15.91 -23.18
CA THR A 905 90.15 16.17 -21.81
C THR A 905 89.62 17.51 -21.27
N GLU A 906 89.63 18.58 -22.07
CA GLU A 906 89.01 19.86 -21.66
C GLU A 906 87.48 19.75 -21.53
N ALA A 907 86.80 19.10 -22.46
CA ALA A 907 85.36 18.87 -22.37
C ALA A 907 84.99 18.08 -21.09
N THR A 908 85.80 17.08 -20.72
CA THR A 908 85.61 16.28 -19.51
C THR A 908 85.84 17.10 -18.24
N LYS A 909 86.83 18.01 -18.22
CA LYS A 909 87.00 18.98 -17.11
C LYS A 909 85.81 19.94 -16.99
N LEU A 910 85.26 20.39 -18.12
CA LEU A 910 84.12 21.32 -18.13
C LEU A 910 82.91 20.66 -17.47
N GLN A 911 82.57 19.44 -17.88
CA GLN A 911 81.51 18.64 -17.25
C GLN A 911 81.77 18.36 -15.77
N LEU A 912 83.02 18.08 -15.38
CA LEU A 912 83.39 17.89 -13.98
C LEU A 912 83.13 19.15 -13.13
N ASN A 913 83.39 20.35 -13.67
CA ASN A 913 83.07 21.61 -12.97
C ASN A 913 81.55 21.85 -12.88
N GLU A 914 80.78 21.54 -13.93
CA GLU A 914 79.31 21.64 -13.91
C GLU A 914 78.70 20.69 -12.86
N ILE A 915 79.25 19.48 -12.74
CA ILE A 915 78.85 18.49 -11.73
C ILE A 915 79.15 18.99 -10.30
N LEU A 916 80.30 19.64 -10.07
CA LEU A 916 80.67 20.18 -8.76
C LEU A 916 79.82 21.41 -8.35
N GLU A 917 79.38 22.25 -9.30
CA GLU A 917 78.37 23.29 -9.03
C GLU A 917 77.02 22.66 -8.67
N LEU A 918 76.60 21.61 -9.37
CA LEU A 918 75.39 20.84 -9.05
C LEU A 918 75.43 20.24 -7.64
N GLU A 919 76.54 19.61 -7.24
CA GLU A 919 76.73 19.06 -5.90
C GLU A 919 76.62 20.15 -4.81
N LYS A 920 77.18 21.33 -5.06
CA LYS A 920 77.06 22.50 -4.18
C LYS A 920 75.61 22.97 -4.04
N VAL A 921 74.89 23.14 -5.16
CA VAL A 921 73.47 23.55 -5.16
C VAL A 921 72.57 22.52 -4.45
N MET A 922 72.84 21.21 -4.62
CA MET A 922 72.14 20.15 -3.90
C MET A 922 72.40 20.19 -2.38
N ASN A 923 73.63 20.49 -1.95
CA ASN A 923 73.97 20.66 -0.54
C ASN A 923 73.28 21.89 0.10
N GLU A 924 73.27 23.03 -0.59
CA GLU A 924 72.54 24.23 -0.16
C GLU A 924 71.03 23.96 -0.05
N THR A 925 70.47 23.22 -1.01
CA THR A 925 69.06 22.77 -1.01
C THR A 925 68.75 21.82 0.15
N SER A 926 69.65 20.87 0.46
CA SER A 926 69.52 19.96 1.61
C SER A 926 69.52 20.72 2.95
N ALA A 927 70.32 21.79 3.06
CA ALA A 927 70.33 22.65 4.24
C ALA A 927 69.00 23.40 4.42
N MET A 928 68.40 23.90 3.33
CA MET A 928 67.08 24.53 3.36
C MET A 928 65.98 23.56 3.82
N PHE A 929 65.95 22.33 3.29
CA PHE A 929 64.96 21.33 3.72
C PHE A 929 65.09 20.94 5.19
N LYS A 930 66.34 20.84 5.72
CA LYS A 930 66.60 20.61 7.15
C LYS A 930 66.12 21.76 8.04
N GLN A 931 66.13 23.00 7.55
CA GLN A 931 65.54 24.13 8.26
C GLN A 931 64.00 24.08 8.22
N SER A 932 63.38 23.85 7.07
CA SER A 932 61.91 23.68 6.97
C SER A 932 61.37 22.58 7.88
N ALA A 933 62.06 21.44 7.98
CA ALA A 933 61.67 20.36 8.90
C ALA A 933 61.67 20.79 10.38
N LYS A 934 62.56 21.71 10.76
CA LYS A 934 62.68 22.26 12.12
C LYS A 934 61.56 23.26 12.43
N ASP A 935 61.15 24.05 11.44
CA ASP A 935 60.03 24.99 11.56
C ASP A 935 58.68 24.25 11.63
N ILE A 936 58.57 23.09 10.98
CA ILE A 936 57.42 22.17 11.10
C ILE A 936 57.29 21.55 12.51
N ASP A 937 58.39 21.26 13.21
CA ASP A 937 58.32 20.88 14.65
C ASP A 937 57.77 22.04 15.49
N GLY A 938 58.15 23.29 15.17
CA GLY A 938 57.58 24.50 15.77
C GLY A 938 56.06 24.60 15.60
N VAL A 939 55.56 24.41 14.37
CA VAL A 939 54.11 24.39 14.08
C VAL A 939 53.42 23.22 14.80
N THR A 940 54.07 22.06 14.90
CA THR A 940 53.52 20.88 15.59
C THR A 940 53.38 21.13 17.10
N ARG A 941 54.36 21.79 17.73
CA ARG A 941 54.26 22.23 19.14
C ARG A 941 53.15 23.25 19.34
N LEU A 942 53.03 24.24 18.45
CA LEU A 942 51.96 25.25 18.50
C LEU A 942 50.57 24.60 18.42
N SER A 943 50.41 23.60 17.54
CA SER A 943 49.18 22.79 17.42
C SER A 943 48.85 22.06 18.73
N SER A 944 49.84 21.48 19.42
CA SER A 944 49.65 20.90 20.76
C SER A 944 49.20 21.94 21.78
N THR A 945 49.85 23.12 21.82
CA THR A 945 49.49 24.21 22.75
C THR A 945 48.07 24.72 22.51
N ILE A 946 47.63 24.84 21.26
CA ILE A 946 46.25 25.19 20.89
C ILE A 946 45.28 24.10 21.38
N LYS A 947 45.63 22.82 21.21
CA LYS A 947 44.79 21.68 21.62
C LYS A 947 44.61 21.58 23.14
N ASP A 948 45.66 21.87 23.91
CA ASP A 948 45.58 21.95 25.37
C ASP A 948 44.84 23.21 25.84
N THR A 949 45.04 24.36 25.19
CA THR A 949 44.29 25.61 25.49
C THR A 949 42.79 25.44 25.25
N ASN A 950 42.38 24.77 24.17
CA ASN A 950 40.98 24.44 23.89
C ASN A 950 40.40 23.52 24.98
N LYS A 951 41.21 22.61 25.53
CA LYS A 951 40.84 21.73 26.65
C LYS A 951 40.57 22.50 27.94
N ASP A 952 41.36 23.53 28.22
CA ASP A 952 41.15 24.43 29.37
C ASP A 952 39.98 25.39 29.16
N ILE A 953 39.72 25.84 27.93
CA ILE A 953 38.48 26.56 27.56
C ILE A 953 37.25 25.67 27.80
N GLN A 954 37.28 24.39 27.40
CA GLN A 954 36.19 23.46 27.68
C GLN A 954 35.98 23.21 29.18
N ARG A 955 37.05 23.04 29.97
CA ARG A 955 36.97 22.97 31.44
C ARG A 955 36.32 24.22 32.04
N THR A 956 36.72 25.39 31.55
CA THR A 956 36.19 26.68 32.01
C THR A 956 34.69 26.80 31.69
N LEU A 957 34.28 26.49 30.46
CA LEU A 957 32.87 26.45 30.05
C LEU A 957 32.04 25.42 30.85
N GLN A 958 32.61 24.26 31.17
CA GLN A 958 31.98 23.27 32.06
C GLN A 958 31.88 23.71 33.53
N SER A 959 32.57 24.78 33.94
CA SER A 959 32.46 25.39 35.27
C SER A 959 31.58 26.65 35.31
N VAL A 960 30.97 27.01 34.18
CA VAL A 960 30.07 28.17 34.01
C VAL A 960 28.61 27.75 33.79
N ASN A 961 28.38 26.46 33.51
CA ASN A 961 27.09 25.77 33.68
C ASN A 961 26.96 25.19 35.11
#